data_AF-A0AB38TXR9-F1
#
_entry.id   AF-A0AB38TXR9-F1
#
_cell.length_a   1.000
_cell.length_b   1.000
_cell.length_c   1.000
_cell.angle_alpha   90.00
_cell.angle_beta   90.00
_cell.angle_gamma   90.00
#
_symmetry.space_group_name_H-M   'P 1'
#
loop_
_entity.id
_entity.type
_entity.pdbx_description
1 polymer ?
#
loop_
_entity_poly.entity_id
_entity_poly.type
_entity_poly.pdbx_seq_one_letter_code
_entity_poly.pdbx_strand_id
1 'polypeptide(L)'
;MLLLVLAYLGGVLTIVSPCILPVLPFVFARADRPFLRNGLPLLVGMAVTFAAVATLAAVGGGWIAQANQAGRWIAIALVGVFGLTLLFPRLAEHLTRPLVELGNRLSGVASNAEQDGRGSIGPSLLLGVATGLLWAPCAGPILGLVLTGAALRGASVGTTLLLVAYAAGAATSLAAALLIGGKLFAAMKRSLGAGEWVRRGLGVAMLAGVGAIALGLDTGVLTQVSTIATGGLEQSLVDRFAPRGNAMHGNAPADANGPAMMAANGNANGGDVAGGSGPSMMAAGDAMRAAANHGDAGNGNAMMAAGDAMRAAVNGASPSADNGNAMMSAATQSARQNAAMLRVSAPALPVEGDAPSLAGATEWLNSPPLTNASLRGKVVLVDFWTYSCINCLRTLPYVKAWARKYRNDGLVVIGVHAPEFAFERDIGNVKKATHDLGVTYPVAIDNGYSIWRAFNNEYWPAHYFIDAQGRVRYHHFGEGDYVQSERAIQQLLVEAGHPDAAQVPLGIDGPAASGAQAAADNADMRSPETYVGYARAENFSSPGGQLHDREHDYAAPAQPGLDDWGLAGAWSVAEQQATLAKPGGRIVYRFHARDLHLVLGPGKNGAPVRFRVTIDGTAPGASHGADVNADGVGTVTGQRLYQLIRQSGPIVDHTFSIEFLDPGVQAFAFTFG
;
A
#
# COMPACT_ATOMS: atom_id res chain seq x y z
N MET A 1 -29.54 -4.10 -31.22
CA MET A 1 -29.05 -3.00 -30.37
C MET A 1 -29.36 -3.21 -28.89
N LEU A 2 -30.61 -3.55 -28.50
CA LEU A 2 -31.00 -3.77 -27.08
C LEU A 2 -29.98 -4.59 -26.25
N LEU A 3 -29.54 -5.75 -26.76
CA LEU A 3 -28.57 -6.62 -26.07
C LEU A 3 -27.21 -5.95 -25.79
N LEU A 4 -26.76 -5.01 -26.63
CA LEU A 4 -25.51 -4.27 -26.40
C LEU A 4 -25.66 -3.24 -25.28
N VAL A 5 -26.83 -2.59 -25.19
CA VAL A 5 -27.16 -1.68 -24.09
C VAL A 5 -27.27 -2.45 -22.77
N LEU A 6 -27.92 -3.62 -22.79
CA LEU A 6 -28.00 -4.51 -21.61
C LEU A 6 -26.63 -5.04 -21.19
N ALA A 7 -25.76 -5.42 -22.14
CA ALA A 7 -24.39 -5.83 -21.83
C ALA A 7 -23.57 -4.67 -21.22
N TYR A 8 -23.64 -3.48 -21.79
CA TYR A 8 -22.97 -2.28 -21.26
C TYR A 8 -23.48 -1.92 -19.85
N LEU A 9 -24.80 -1.89 -19.63
CA LEU A 9 -25.39 -1.62 -18.32
C LEU A 9 -25.05 -2.70 -17.30
N GLY A 10 -25.00 -3.97 -17.73
CA GLY A 10 -24.50 -5.08 -16.91
C GLY A 10 -23.05 -4.89 -16.47
N GLY A 11 -22.20 -4.37 -17.37
CA GLY A 11 -20.83 -3.97 -17.06
C GLY A 11 -20.74 -2.79 -16.11
N VAL A 12 -21.58 -1.76 -16.27
CA VAL A 12 -21.63 -0.61 -15.34
C VAL A 12 -22.05 -1.06 -13.93
N LEU A 13 -23.09 -1.90 -13.84
CA LEU A 13 -23.68 -2.35 -12.58
C LEU A 13 -22.75 -3.28 -11.78
N THR A 14 -21.73 -3.89 -12.41
CA THR A 14 -20.81 -4.77 -11.68
C THR A 14 -20.19 -4.06 -10.50
N ILE A 15 -19.84 -2.77 -10.59
CA ILE A 15 -19.08 -2.02 -9.56
C ILE A 15 -19.70 -2.05 -8.15
N VAL A 16 -21.02 -2.30 -8.06
CA VAL A 16 -21.78 -2.43 -6.81
C VAL A 16 -21.70 -3.85 -6.22
N SER A 17 -21.14 -4.81 -6.95
CA SER A 17 -21.04 -6.22 -6.58
C SER A 17 -20.15 -6.42 -5.34
N PRO A 18 -20.56 -7.29 -4.38
CA PRO A 18 -19.83 -7.52 -3.14
C PRO A 18 -18.35 -7.92 -3.29
N CYS A 19 -17.96 -8.52 -4.42
CA CYS A 19 -16.57 -8.90 -4.69
C CYS A 19 -15.62 -7.72 -4.93
N ILE A 20 -16.16 -6.56 -5.32
CA ILE A 20 -15.38 -5.42 -5.81
C ILE A 20 -15.18 -4.38 -4.71
N LEU A 21 -16.18 -4.23 -3.83
CA LEU A 21 -16.14 -3.33 -2.67
C LEU A 21 -14.83 -3.47 -1.84
N PRO A 22 -14.26 -4.67 -1.60
CA PRO A 22 -12.99 -4.83 -0.88
C PRO A 22 -11.74 -4.41 -1.67
N VAL A 23 -11.83 -4.33 -3.00
CA VAL A 23 -10.72 -3.99 -3.91
C VAL A 23 -10.69 -2.49 -4.22
N LEU A 24 -11.86 -1.82 -4.19
CA LEU A 24 -11.99 -0.38 -4.42
C LEU A 24 -10.99 0.49 -3.62
N PRO A 25 -10.67 0.24 -2.33
CA PRO A 25 -9.67 1.02 -1.60
C PRO A 25 -8.28 1.01 -2.27
N PHE A 26 -7.82 -0.13 -2.79
CA PHE A 26 -6.53 -0.25 -3.49
C PHE A 26 -6.52 0.45 -4.85
N VAL A 27 -7.69 0.58 -5.49
CA VAL A 27 -7.87 1.34 -6.73
C VAL A 27 -7.92 2.84 -6.44
N PHE A 28 -8.62 3.25 -5.38
CA PHE A 28 -8.69 4.65 -4.94
C PHE A 28 -7.37 5.18 -4.38
N ALA A 29 -6.53 4.34 -3.78
CA ALA A 29 -5.15 4.69 -3.38
C ALA A 29 -4.23 5.09 -4.56
N ARG A 30 -4.71 4.96 -5.82
CA ARG A 30 -4.03 5.44 -7.03
C ARG A 30 -4.81 6.55 -7.76
N ALA A 31 -5.94 7.03 -7.22
CA ALA A 31 -6.79 8.04 -7.86
C ALA A 31 -6.11 9.40 -8.05
N ASP A 32 -5.16 9.76 -7.19
CA ASP A 32 -4.40 11.01 -7.26
C ASP A 32 -3.30 11.02 -8.34
N ARG A 33 -3.12 9.92 -9.09
CA ARG A 33 -2.14 9.82 -10.18
C ARG A 33 -2.77 10.10 -11.56
N PRO A 34 -2.03 10.73 -12.50
CA PRO A 34 -2.61 11.17 -13.78
C PRO A 34 -3.21 10.02 -14.60
N PHE A 35 -4.49 10.19 -14.97
CA PHE A 35 -5.34 9.17 -15.60
C PHE A 35 -4.72 8.54 -16.85
N LEU A 36 -4.06 9.32 -17.71
CA LEU A 36 -3.45 8.79 -18.94
C LEU A 36 -2.25 7.86 -18.71
N ARG A 37 -1.50 8.02 -17.61
CA ARG A 37 -0.31 7.18 -17.32
C ARG A 37 -0.61 5.96 -16.45
N ASN A 38 -1.67 6.01 -15.64
CA ASN A 38 -1.95 4.97 -14.64
C ASN A 38 -3.35 4.35 -14.82
N GLY A 39 -4.38 5.17 -15.05
CA GLY A 39 -5.74 4.71 -15.32
C GLY A 39 -5.88 4.01 -16.68
N LEU A 40 -5.34 4.60 -17.75
CA LEU A 40 -5.46 4.01 -19.09
C LEU A 40 -4.81 2.61 -19.20
N PRO A 41 -3.57 2.37 -18.74
CA PRO A 41 -2.98 1.02 -18.79
C PRO A 41 -3.71 0.00 -17.91
N LEU A 42 -4.24 0.42 -16.76
CA LEU A 42 -5.08 -0.42 -15.90
C LEU A 42 -6.34 -0.90 -16.64
N LEU A 43 -7.07 0.03 -17.26
CA LEU A 43 -8.28 -0.27 -18.02
C LEU A 43 -7.99 -1.15 -19.25
N VAL A 44 -6.86 -0.93 -19.92
CA VAL A 44 -6.38 -1.78 -21.02
C VAL A 44 -6.06 -3.19 -20.52
N GLY A 45 -5.33 -3.35 -19.41
CA GLY A 45 -5.01 -4.66 -18.83
C GLY A 45 -6.26 -5.44 -18.46
N MET A 46 -7.24 -4.78 -17.84
CA MET A 46 -8.54 -5.36 -17.51
C MET A 46 -9.32 -5.80 -18.75
N ALA A 47 -9.38 -4.97 -19.80
CA ALA A 47 -10.03 -5.31 -21.06
C ALA A 47 -9.35 -6.49 -21.79
N VAL A 48 -8.02 -6.53 -21.81
CA VAL A 48 -7.22 -7.64 -22.36
C VAL A 48 -7.51 -8.94 -21.61
N THR A 49 -7.66 -8.90 -20.27
CA THR A 49 -8.00 -10.08 -19.48
C THR A 49 -9.40 -10.62 -19.81
N PHE A 50 -10.42 -9.76 -19.92
CA PHE A 50 -11.75 -10.21 -20.35
C PHE A 50 -11.74 -10.81 -21.76
N ALA A 51 -11.01 -10.20 -22.70
CA ALA A 51 -10.84 -10.74 -24.04
C ALA A 51 -10.18 -12.13 -23.99
N ALA A 52 -9.07 -12.29 -23.27
CA ALA A 52 -8.35 -13.55 -23.12
C ALA A 52 -9.21 -14.65 -22.48
N VAL A 53 -9.90 -14.34 -21.37
CA VAL A 53 -10.81 -15.28 -20.69
C VAL A 53 -11.96 -15.70 -21.61
N ALA A 54 -12.55 -14.77 -22.35
CA ALA A 54 -13.63 -15.08 -23.28
C ALA A 54 -13.16 -15.90 -24.49
N THR A 55 -11.97 -15.63 -25.03
CA THR A 55 -11.36 -16.46 -26.10
C THR A 55 -11.06 -17.87 -25.60
N LEU A 56 -10.49 -18.03 -24.41
CA LEU A 56 -10.24 -19.34 -23.80
C LEU A 56 -11.55 -20.11 -23.55
N ALA A 57 -12.59 -19.43 -23.05
CA ALA A 57 -13.91 -20.03 -22.86
C ALA A 57 -14.57 -20.45 -24.18
N ALA A 58 -14.39 -19.69 -25.27
CA ALA A 58 -14.90 -20.04 -26.60
C ALA A 58 -14.17 -21.23 -27.23
N VAL A 59 -12.87 -21.40 -26.97
CA VAL A 59 -12.06 -22.51 -27.49
C VAL A 59 -12.25 -23.81 -26.68
N GLY A 60 -12.58 -23.71 -25.39
CA GLY A 60 -12.71 -24.87 -24.48
C GLY A 60 -13.95 -25.76 -24.64
N GLY A 61 -14.79 -25.53 -25.67
CA GLY A 61 -16.17 -26.04 -25.78
C GLY A 61 -16.40 -27.54 -25.50
N GLY A 62 -15.44 -28.42 -25.81
CA GLY A 62 -15.59 -29.87 -25.63
C GLY A 62 -15.44 -30.39 -24.18
N TRP A 63 -14.73 -29.67 -23.31
CA TRP A 63 -14.41 -30.15 -21.94
C TRP A 63 -15.29 -29.50 -20.86
N ILE A 64 -16.00 -28.42 -21.20
CA ILE A 64 -16.74 -27.57 -20.27
C ILE A 64 -17.90 -28.31 -19.59
N ALA A 65 -18.56 -29.25 -20.27
CA ALA A 65 -19.72 -29.96 -19.71
C ALA A 65 -19.39 -30.76 -18.43
N GLN A 66 -18.21 -31.41 -18.39
CA GLN A 66 -17.76 -32.20 -17.24
C GLN A 66 -17.06 -31.32 -16.18
N ALA A 67 -16.35 -30.27 -16.62
CA ALA A 67 -15.79 -29.25 -15.74
C ALA A 67 -16.86 -28.44 -14.99
N ASN A 68 -18.10 -28.36 -15.48
CA ASN A 68 -19.15 -27.51 -14.90
C ASN A 68 -19.56 -27.93 -13.46
N GLN A 69 -19.58 -29.24 -13.16
CA GLN A 69 -19.91 -29.72 -11.81
C GLN A 69 -18.76 -29.46 -10.82
N ALA A 70 -17.51 -29.73 -11.22
CA ALA A 70 -16.34 -29.42 -10.41
C ALA A 70 -16.19 -27.90 -10.21
N GLY A 71 -16.41 -27.12 -11.27
CA GLY A 71 -16.39 -25.66 -11.25
C GLY A 71 -17.42 -25.04 -10.31
N ARG A 72 -18.65 -25.57 -10.24
CA ARG A 72 -19.65 -25.14 -9.24
C ARG A 72 -19.13 -25.32 -7.82
N TRP A 73 -18.59 -26.49 -7.47
CA TRP A 73 -18.07 -26.74 -6.12
C TRP A 73 -16.82 -25.93 -5.78
N ILE A 74 -15.89 -25.75 -6.73
CA ILE A 74 -14.69 -24.92 -6.56
C ILE A 74 -15.09 -23.44 -6.36
N ALA A 75 -16.05 -22.93 -7.13
CA ALA A 75 -16.55 -21.57 -6.98
C ALA A 75 -17.27 -21.37 -5.63
N ILE A 76 -18.13 -22.31 -5.22
CA ILE A 76 -18.80 -22.30 -3.90
C ILE A 76 -17.76 -22.29 -2.78
N ALA A 77 -16.72 -23.11 -2.86
CA ALA A 77 -15.64 -23.15 -1.88
C ALA A 77 -14.86 -21.82 -1.81
N LEU A 78 -14.47 -21.26 -2.96
CA LEU A 78 -13.72 -20.00 -3.03
C LEU A 78 -14.54 -18.81 -2.48
N VAL A 79 -15.81 -18.71 -2.86
CA VAL A 79 -16.74 -17.68 -2.38
C VAL A 79 -17.04 -17.86 -0.88
N GLY A 80 -17.15 -19.12 -0.41
CA GLY A 80 -17.29 -19.45 1.01
C GLY A 80 -16.08 -19.01 1.84
N VAL A 81 -14.86 -19.29 1.36
CA VAL A 81 -13.62 -18.82 2.00
C VAL A 81 -13.60 -17.29 2.07
N PHE A 82 -14.00 -16.58 1.01
CA PHE A 82 -14.05 -15.12 1.01
C PHE A 82 -15.12 -14.55 1.95
N GLY A 83 -16.30 -15.17 2.03
CA GLY A 83 -17.31 -14.80 3.03
C GLY A 83 -16.80 -14.99 4.47
N LEU A 84 -15.98 -16.03 4.70
CA LEU A 84 -15.38 -16.32 6.00
C LEU A 84 -14.26 -15.33 6.37
N THR A 85 -13.45 -14.86 5.41
CA THR A 85 -12.43 -13.80 5.67
C THR A 85 -13.06 -12.42 5.90
N LEU A 86 -14.28 -12.17 5.41
CA LEU A 86 -15.05 -10.98 5.78
C LEU A 86 -15.63 -11.05 7.21
N LEU A 87 -15.93 -12.26 7.70
CA LEU A 87 -16.47 -12.48 9.05
C LEU A 87 -15.38 -12.57 10.13
N PHE A 88 -14.21 -13.13 9.80
CA PHE A 88 -13.07 -13.31 10.71
C PHE A 88 -11.82 -12.59 10.19
N PRO A 89 -11.54 -11.34 10.65
CA PRO A 89 -10.38 -10.55 10.19
C PRO A 89 -9.04 -11.28 10.37
N ARG A 90 -8.86 -11.99 11.49
CA ARG A 90 -7.65 -12.80 11.76
C ARG A 90 -7.40 -13.91 10.73
N LEU A 91 -8.46 -14.50 10.18
CA LEU A 91 -8.35 -15.50 9.13
C LEU A 91 -7.98 -14.85 7.78
N ALA A 92 -8.49 -13.65 7.51
CA ALA A 92 -8.11 -12.88 6.32
C ALA A 92 -6.60 -12.65 6.29
N GLU A 93 -6.03 -12.12 7.37
CA GLU A 93 -4.58 -11.88 7.46
C GLU A 93 -3.76 -13.16 7.30
N HIS A 94 -4.11 -14.24 8.02
CA HIS A 94 -3.33 -15.48 7.93
C HIS A 94 -3.35 -16.06 6.51
N LEU A 95 -4.48 -15.96 5.81
CA LEU A 95 -4.62 -16.46 4.43
C LEU A 95 -3.95 -15.55 3.40
N THR A 96 -3.95 -14.22 3.60
CA THR A 96 -3.37 -13.27 2.63
C THR A 96 -1.90 -12.98 2.83
N ARG A 97 -1.33 -13.11 4.04
CA ARG A 97 0.11 -12.89 4.33
C ARG A 97 1.07 -13.47 3.27
N PRO A 98 1.02 -14.76 2.89
CA PRO A 98 1.94 -15.32 1.89
C PRO A 98 1.72 -14.78 0.46
N LEU A 99 0.47 -14.45 0.10
CA LEU A 99 0.12 -13.85 -1.19
C LEU A 99 0.55 -12.39 -1.29
N VAL A 100 0.40 -11.63 -0.19
CA VAL A 100 0.85 -10.24 -0.06
C VAL A 100 2.37 -10.17 -0.05
N GLU A 101 3.07 -11.09 0.61
CA GLU A 101 4.53 -11.11 0.58
C GLU A 101 5.08 -11.46 -0.82
N LEU A 102 4.49 -12.45 -1.50
CA LEU A 102 4.81 -12.74 -2.90
C LEU A 102 4.50 -11.54 -3.82
N GLY A 103 3.38 -10.85 -3.58
CA GLY A 103 3.00 -9.63 -4.27
C GLY A 103 3.97 -8.46 -4.03
N ASN A 104 4.48 -8.32 -2.81
CA ASN A 104 5.48 -7.32 -2.43
C ASN A 104 6.85 -7.64 -3.05
N ARG A 105 7.26 -8.91 -3.09
CA ARG A 105 8.48 -9.37 -3.79
C ARG A 105 8.38 -9.11 -5.29
N LEU A 106 7.25 -9.44 -5.92
CA LEU A 106 7.01 -9.15 -7.35
C LEU A 106 6.91 -7.65 -7.65
N SER A 107 6.29 -6.87 -6.76
CA SER A 107 6.23 -5.40 -6.88
C SER A 107 7.61 -4.77 -6.68
N GLY A 108 8.44 -5.31 -5.79
CA GLY A 108 9.84 -4.92 -5.61
C GLY A 108 10.68 -5.17 -6.86
N VAL A 109 10.52 -6.34 -7.50
CA VAL A 109 11.15 -6.63 -8.80
C VAL A 109 10.66 -5.68 -9.90
N ALA A 110 9.37 -5.33 -9.89
CA ALA A 110 8.80 -4.38 -10.85
C ALA A 110 9.28 -2.94 -10.62
N SER A 111 9.42 -2.48 -9.37
CA SER A 111 9.97 -1.15 -9.05
C SER A 111 11.48 -1.06 -9.32
N ASN A 112 12.23 -2.14 -9.13
CA ASN A 112 13.63 -2.21 -9.54
C ASN A 112 13.77 -2.10 -11.08
N ALA A 113 12.85 -2.70 -11.84
CA ALA A 113 12.82 -2.53 -13.30
C ALA A 113 12.37 -1.12 -13.75
N GLU A 114 11.62 -0.39 -12.91
CA GLU A 114 11.25 1.01 -13.12
C GLU A 114 12.44 1.97 -12.93
N GLN A 115 13.48 1.51 -12.21
CA GLN A 115 14.74 2.23 -11.96
C GLN A 115 15.66 2.31 -13.20
N ASP A 116 15.52 1.36 -14.14
CA ASP A 116 16.31 1.25 -15.39
C ASP A 116 15.72 2.04 -16.59
N GLY A 117 14.78 2.95 -16.34
CA GLY A 117 14.29 3.91 -17.35
C GLY A 117 13.40 3.31 -18.46
N ARG A 118 13.00 2.03 -18.37
CA ARG A 118 12.10 1.38 -19.33
C ARG A 118 10.62 1.54 -18.97
N GLY A 119 10.07 2.71 -19.27
CA GLY A 119 8.63 2.95 -19.52
C GLY A 119 7.61 2.45 -18.48
N SER A 120 7.08 3.38 -17.68
CA SER A 120 6.14 3.19 -16.54
C SER A 120 4.72 2.68 -16.89
N ILE A 121 4.60 1.61 -17.70
CA ILE A 121 3.31 1.03 -18.16
C ILE A 121 3.11 -0.37 -17.58
N GLY A 122 4.18 -1.15 -17.38
CA GLY A 122 4.14 -2.54 -16.92
C GLY A 122 3.38 -2.77 -15.60
N PRO A 123 3.69 -2.06 -14.50
CA PRO A 123 3.03 -2.28 -13.21
C PRO A 123 1.52 -2.00 -13.24
N SER A 124 1.12 -0.91 -13.89
CA SER A 124 -0.30 -0.52 -14.05
C SER A 124 -1.07 -1.51 -14.93
N LEU A 125 -0.43 -2.04 -15.98
CA LEU A 125 -1.00 -3.09 -16.84
C LEU A 125 -1.17 -4.41 -16.08
N LEU A 126 -0.16 -4.85 -15.33
CA LEU A 126 -0.20 -6.06 -14.51
C LEU A 126 -1.27 -5.98 -13.42
N LEU A 127 -1.42 -4.82 -12.77
CA LEU A 127 -2.49 -4.59 -11.79
C LEU A 127 -3.87 -4.63 -12.46
N GLY A 128 -4.01 -4.08 -13.67
CA GLY A 128 -5.22 -4.18 -14.49
C GLY A 128 -5.58 -5.63 -14.81
N VAL A 129 -4.59 -6.45 -15.16
CA VAL A 129 -4.77 -7.89 -15.41
C VAL A 129 -5.18 -8.64 -14.14
N ALA A 130 -4.50 -8.41 -13.01
CA ALA A 130 -4.86 -9.03 -11.73
C ALA A 130 -6.28 -8.63 -11.27
N THR A 131 -6.65 -7.37 -11.44
CA THR A 131 -8.00 -6.86 -11.14
C THR A 131 -9.05 -7.49 -12.05
N GLY A 132 -8.77 -7.65 -13.35
CA GLY A 132 -9.64 -8.33 -14.31
C GLY A 132 -9.86 -9.80 -13.98
N LEU A 133 -8.81 -10.52 -13.55
CA LEU A 133 -8.92 -11.91 -13.12
C LEU A 133 -9.77 -12.05 -11.85
N LEU A 134 -9.62 -11.13 -10.89
CA LEU A 134 -10.41 -11.09 -9.66
C LEU A 134 -11.88 -10.69 -9.91
N TRP A 135 -12.15 -9.92 -10.97
CA TRP A 135 -13.51 -9.57 -11.41
C TRP A 135 -14.26 -10.71 -12.10
N ALA A 136 -13.55 -11.59 -12.83
CA ALA A 136 -14.18 -12.60 -13.68
C ALA A 136 -15.21 -13.51 -12.97
N PRO A 137 -15.01 -14.00 -11.72
CA PRO A 137 -16.00 -14.84 -11.05
C PRO A 137 -17.33 -14.13 -10.75
N CYS A 138 -17.31 -12.81 -10.59
CA CYS A 138 -18.45 -12.04 -10.12
C CYS A 138 -19.25 -11.36 -11.25
N ALA A 139 -18.85 -11.61 -12.50
CA ALA A 139 -19.59 -11.32 -13.73
C ALA A 139 -20.66 -12.39 -14.07
N GLY A 140 -20.74 -13.46 -13.25
CA GLY A 140 -21.32 -14.77 -13.55
C GLY A 140 -22.61 -14.80 -14.38
N PRO A 141 -23.74 -14.21 -13.96
CA PRO A 141 -25.03 -14.42 -14.64
C PRO A 141 -25.08 -13.85 -16.07
N ILE A 142 -24.61 -12.61 -16.26
CA ILE A 142 -24.67 -11.93 -17.56
C ILE A 142 -23.58 -12.48 -18.49
N LEU A 143 -22.36 -12.65 -17.99
CA LEU A 143 -21.27 -13.21 -18.78
C LEU A 143 -21.53 -14.67 -19.13
N GLY A 144 -22.12 -15.45 -18.21
CA GLY A 144 -22.57 -16.82 -18.44
C GLY A 144 -23.57 -16.92 -19.58
N LEU A 145 -24.62 -16.09 -19.60
CA LEU A 145 -25.58 -16.06 -20.72
C LEU A 145 -24.92 -15.71 -22.07
N VAL A 146 -23.97 -14.77 -22.09
CA VAL A 146 -23.21 -14.41 -23.30
C VAL A 146 -22.31 -15.57 -23.77
N LEU A 147 -21.61 -16.24 -22.84
CA LEU A 147 -20.73 -17.37 -23.15
C LEU A 147 -21.51 -18.64 -23.55
N THR A 148 -22.64 -18.93 -22.91
CA THR A 148 -23.54 -20.01 -23.35
C THR A 148 -24.13 -19.70 -24.73
N GLY A 149 -24.50 -18.45 -25.01
CA GLY A 149 -24.90 -18.01 -26.35
C GLY A 149 -23.79 -18.20 -27.39
N ALA A 150 -22.53 -17.96 -27.02
CA ALA A 150 -21.36 -18.20 -27.86
C ALA A 150 -21.11 -19.69 -28.12
N ALA A 151 -21.22 -20.53 -27.09
CA ALA A 151 -21.06 -21.98 -27.22
C ALA A 151 -22.14 -22.60 -28.12
N LEU A 152 -23.38 -22.12 -28.03
CA LEU A 152 -24.50 -22.63 -28.83
C LEU A 152 -24.55 -22.10 -30.28
N ARG A 153 -23.97 -20.93 -30.56
CA ARG A 153 -24.03 -20.28 -31.90
C ARG A 153 -22.67 -20.15 -32.59
N GLY A 154 -21.62 -20.68 -31.98
CA GLY A 154 -20.23 -20.48 -32.42
C GLY A 154 -19.68 -19.09 -32.07
N ALA A 155 -18.36 -18.94 -32.20
CA ALA A 155 -17.67 -17.66 -32.01
C ALA A 155 -18.09 -16.67 -33.10
N SER A 156 -19.05 -15.80 -32.77
CA SER A 156 -19.64 -14.84 -33.71
C SER A 156 -19.17 -13.41 -33.43
N VAL A 157 -19.19 -12.56 -34.47
CA VAL A 157 -18.94 -11.11 -34.33
C VAL A 157 -19.89 -10.48 -33.30
N GLY A 158 -21.13 -10.97 -33.20
CA GLY A 158 -22.11 -10.52 -32.20
C GLY A 158 -21.68 -10.80 -30.76
N THR A 159 -21.12 -11.98 -30.49
CA THR A 159 -20.57 -12.33 -29.17
C THR A 159 -19.43 -11.40 -28.79
N THR A 160 -18.47 -11.19 -29.72
CA THR A 160 -17.34 -10.28 -29.50
C THR A 160 -17.81 -8.86 -29.21
N LEU A 161 -18.82 -8.36 -29.95
CA LEU A 161 -19.40 -7.04 -29.72
C LEU A 161 -20.06 -6.90 -28.34
N LEU A 162 -20.74 -7.95 -27.85
CA LEU A 162 -21.36 -7.98 -26.53
C LEU A 162 -20.32 -7.96 -25.40
N LEU A 163 -19.22 -8.71 -25.56
CA LEU A 163 -18.12 -8.73 -24.61
C LEU A 163 -17.38 -7.38 -24.54
N VAL A 164 -17.14 -6.75 -25.69
CA VAL A 164 -16.57 -5.39 -25.76
C VAL A 164 -17.49 -4.35 -25.12
N ALA A 165 -18.80 -4.43 -25.37
CA ALA A 165 -19.79 -3.54 -24.74
C ALA A 165 -19.81 -3.69 -23.20
N TYR A 166 -19.76 -4.93 -22.71
CA TYR A 166 -19.67 -5.24 -21.27
C TYR A 166 -18.38 -4.69 -20.64
N ALA A 167 -17.23 -4.96 -21.25
CA ALA A 167 -15.93 -4.46 -20.78
C ALA A 167 -15.88 -2.92 -20.79
N ALA A 168 -16.46 -2.27 -21.79
CA ALA A 168 -16.57 -0.80 -21.85
C ALA A 168 -17.46 -0.22 -20.72
N GLY A 169 -18.58 -0.88 -20.40
CA GLY A 169 -19.44 -0.48 -19.28
C GLY A 169 -18.73 -0.58 -17.93
N ALA A 170 -17.95 -1.64 -17.75
CA ALA A 170 -17.19 -1.87 -16.52
C ALA A 170 -15.96 -0.94 -16.42
N ALA A 171 -15.31 -0.62 -17.54
CA ALA A 171 -14.24 0.38 -17.60
C ALA A 171 -14.74 1.81 -17.32
N THR A 172 -15.92 2.18 -17.83
CA THR A 172 -16.51 3.52 -17.63
C THR A 172 -17.01 3.73 -16.20
N SER A 173 -17.59 2.71 -15.56
CA SER A 173 -17.98 2.81 -14.14
C SER A 173 -16.75 2.97 -13.23
N LEU A 174 -15.67 2.22 -13.49
CA LEU A 174 -14.42 2.36 -12.74
C LEU A 174 -13.72 3.70 -12.97
N ALA A 175 -13.72 4.21 -14.21
CA ALA A 175 -13.19 5.54 -14.53
C ALA A 175 -14.01 6.66 -13.86
N ALA A 176 -15.35 6.56 -13.85
CA ALA A 176 -16.21 7.50 -13.13
C ALA A 176 -15.96 7.45 -11.62
N ALA A 177 -15.81 6.27 -11.03
CA ALA A 177 -15.48 6.11 -9.62
C ALA A 177 -14.13 6.75 -9.27
N LEU A 178 -13.09 6.55 -10.08
CA LEU A 178 -11.77 7.18 -9.90
C LEU A 178 -11.84 8.72 -9.94
N LEU A 179 -12.62 9.29 -10.87
CA LEU A 179 -12.78 10.75 -11.01
C LEU A 179 -13.62 11.39 -9.90
N ILE A 180 -14.55 10.65 -9.28
CA ILE A 180 -15.46 11.14 -8.23
C ILE A 180 -14.91 10.82 -6.82
N GLY A 181 -14.04 9.81 -6.72
CA GLY A 181 -13.57 9.21 -5.46
C GLY A 181 -13.11 10.21 -4.41
N GLY A 182 -12.20 11.13 -4.75
CA GLY A 182 -11.63 12.08 -3.79
C GLY A 182 -12.67 12.93 -3.04
N LYS A 183 -13.81 13.26 -3.66
CA LYS A 183 -14.89 14.01 -2.99
C LYS A 183 -15.83 13.12 -2.18
N LEU A 184 -16.11 11.91 -2.67
CA LEU A 184 -17.03 10.98 -2.00
C LEU A 184 -16.38 10.34 -0.76
N PHE A 185 -15.09 10.02 -0.84
CA PHE A 185 -14.31 9.42 0.26
C PHE A 185 -14.19 10.38 1.46
N ALA A 186 -13.95 11.67 1.18
CA ALA A 186 -13.92 12.73 2.19
C ALA A 186 -15.26 12.89 2.96
N ALA A 187 -16.40 12.69 2.29
CA ALA A 187 -17.71 12.70 2.93
C ALA A 187 -17.98 11.41 3.75
N MET A 188 -17.49 10.26 3.27
CA MET A 188 -17.73 8.95 3.88
C MET A 188 -16.87 8.70 5.13
N LYS A 189 -15.72 9.36 5.26
CA LYS A 189 -14.82 9.31 6.44
C LYS A 189 -15.49 9.78 7.76
N ARG A 190 -16.71 10.34 7.70
CA ARG A 190 -17.48 10.80 8.87
C ARG A 190 -18.22 9.68 9.63
N SER A 191 -18.24 8.43 9.15
CA SER A 191 -18.94 7.29 9.77
C SER A 191 -18.04 6.10 10.10
N LEU A 192 -16.86 6.37 10.69
CA LEU A 192 -15.82 5.37 11.01
C LEU A 192 -16.26 4.20 11.92
N GLY A 193 -17.40 4.28 12.61
CA GLY A 193 -17.97 3.16 13.37
C GLY A 193 -18.85 2.19 12.57
N ALA A 194 -19.30 2.57 11.36
CA ALA A 194 -20.26 1.76 10.59
C ALA A 194 -19.59 0.70 9.71
N GLY A 195 -18.33 0.91 9.29
CA GLY A 195 -17.63 0.04 8.34
C GLY A 195 -17.50 -1.41 8.80
N GLU A 196 -17.15 -1.63 10.07
CA GLU A 196 -17.00 -2.97 10.65
C GLU A 196 -18.33 -3.74 10.67
N TRP A 197 -19.43 -3.08 11.02
CA TRP A 197 -20.77 -3.69 11.08
C TRP A 197 -21.33 -3.98 9.68
N VAL A 198 -21.11 -3.06 8.73
CA VAL A 198 -21.47 -3.25 7.31
C VAL A 198 -20.67 -4.39 6.69
N ARG A 199 -19.35 -4.48 6.94
CA ARG A 199 -18.49 -5.57 6.48
C ARG A 199 -18.95 -6.93 7.00
N ARG A 200 -19.21 -7.03 8.31
CA ARG A 200 -19.71 -8.27 8.94
C ARG A 200 -21.10 -8.65 8.40
N GLY A 201 -22.00 -7.68 8.23
CA GLY A 201 -23.32 -7.89 7.63
C GLY A 201 -23.25 -8.42 6.19
N LEU A 202 -22.37 -7.85 5.36
CA LEU A 202 -22.10 -8.33 4.00
C LEU A 202 -21.49 -9.74 4.00
N GLY A 203 -20.56 -10.04 4.90
CA GLY A 203 -19.98 -11.38 5.07
C GLY A 203 -21.03 -12.44 5.44
N VAL A 204 -21.93 -12.13 6.38
CA VAL A 204 -23.04 -13.02 6.77
C VAL A 204 -24.02 -13.23 5.60
N ALA A 205 -24.38 -12.17 4.88
CA ALA A 205 -25.25 -12.26 3.71
C ALA A 205 -24.62 -13.11 2.58
N MET A 206 -23.31 -12.96 2.36
CA MET A 206 -22.54 -13.75 1.39
C MET A 206 -22.49 -15.23 1.77
N LEU A 207 -22.21 -15.56 3.02
CA LEU A 207 -22.22 -16.94 3.53
C LEU A 207 -23.62 -17.58 3.50
N ALA A 208 -24.67 -16.82 3.78
CA ALA A 208 -26.06 -17.27 3.63
C ALA A 208 -26.38 -17.60 2.16
N GLY A 209 -25.92 -16.77 1.21
CA GLY A 209 -26.02 -17.04 -0.22
C GLY A 209 -25.26 -18.31 -0.64
N VAL A 210 -24.04 -18.51 -0.15
CA VAL A 210 -23.26 -19.74 -0.36
C VAL A 210 -24.00 -20.97 0.17
N GLY A 211 -24.59 -20.88 1.37
CA GLY A 211 -25.41 -21.95 1.94
C GLY A 211 -26.65 -22.28 1.10
N ALA A 212 -27.38 -21.26 0.63
CA ALA A 212 -28.54 -21.45 -0.25
C ALA A 212 -28.17 -22.12 -1.59
N ILE A 213 -27.04 -21.74 -2.19
CA ILE A 213 -26.54 -22.33 -3.44
C ILE A 213 -25.99 -23.76 -3.21
N ALA A 214 -25.38 -24.04 -2.05
CA ALA A 214 -24.90 -25.38 -1.71
C ALA A 214 -26.05 -26.37 -1.43
N LEU A 215 -27.15 -25.89 -0.83
CA LEU A 215 -28.36 -26.68 -0.55
C LEU A 215 -29.30 -26.83 -1.77
N GLY A 216 -28.98 -26.23 -2.92
CA GLY A 216 -29.81 -26.32 -4.14
C GLY A 216 -31.05 -25.42 -4.13
N LEU A 217 -31.22 -24.56 -3.10
CA LEU A 217 -32.35 -23.63 -2.97
C LEU A 217 -32.33 -22.55 -4.07
N ASP A 218 -31.17 -22.33 -4.70
CA ASP A 218 -31.01 -21.47 -5.88
C ASP A 218 -31.92 -21.88 -7.04
N THR A 219 -32.08 -23.18 -7.29
CA THR A 219 -32.87 -23.68 -8.44
C THR A 219 -34.39 -23.55 -8.24
N GLY A 220 -34.87 -23.65 -6.99
CA GLY A 220 -36.29 -23.54 -6.65
C GLY A 220 -36.77 -22.11 -6.36
N VAL A 221 -35.93 -21.25 -5.78
CA VAL A 221 -36.34 -19.89 -5.38
C VAL A 221 -36.15 -18.88 -6.52
N LEU A 222 -35.08 -18.97 -7.32
CA LEU A 222 -34.86 -18.01 -8.42
C LEU A 222 -35.87 -18.16 -9.56
N THR A 223 -36.43 -19.36 -9.77
CA THR A 223 -37.51 -19.60 -10.73
C THR A 223 -38.82 -18.93 -10.32
N GLN A 224 -39.12 -18.86 -9.02
CA GLN A 224 -40.28 -18.12 -8.48
C GLN A 224 -40.02 -16.61 -8.34
N VAL A 225 -38.81 -16.18 -7.98
CA VAL A 225 -38.51 -14.74 -7.82
C VAL A 225 -38.35 -14.05 -9.17
N SER A 226 -37.75 -14.69 -10.18
CA SER A 226 -37.60 -14.08 -11.52
C SER A 226 -38.96 -13.85 -12.20
N THR A 227 -39.93 -14.74 -11.99
CA THR A 227 -41.29 -14.59 -12.53
C THR A 227 -42.08 -13.46 -11.85
N ILE A 228 -41.75 -13.10 -10.61
CA ILE A 228 -42.37 -11.99 -9.86
C ILE A 228 -41.67 -10.65 -10.12
N ALA A 229 -40.33 -10.64 -10.25
CA ALA A 229 -39.54 -9.42 -10.27
C ALA A 229 -39.42 -8.73 -11.64
N THR A 230 -39.31 -9.47 -12.76
CA THR A 230 -39.17 -8.85 -14.09
C THR A 230 -40.48 -8.73 -14.86
N GLY A 231 -41.45 -9.62 -14.64
CA GLY A 231 -42.71 -9.64 -15.39
C GLY A 231 -43.45 -8.29 -15.39
N GLY A 232 -43.63 -7.67 -14.23
CA GLY A 232 -44.32 -6.37 -14.14
C GLY A 232 -43.59 -5.19 -14.81
N LEU A 233 -42.25 -5.21 -14.82
CA LEU A 233 -41.44 -4.18 -15.47
C LEU A 233 -41.37 -4.38 -16.98
N GLU A 234 -41.24 -5.63 -17.45
CA GLU A 234 -41.26 -5.96 -18.88
C GLU A 234 -42.63 -5.66 -19.50
N GLN A 235 -43.74 -6.05 -18.86
CA GLN A 235 -45.09 -5.70 -19.33
C GLN A 235 -45.27 -4.18 -19.45
N SER A 236 -44.86 -3.42 -18.41
CA SER A 236 -45.01 -1.96 -18.39
C SER A 236 -44.09 -1.23 -19.39
N LEU A 237 -42.99 -1.84 -19.82
CA LEU A 237 -42.13 -1.32 -20.89
C LEU A 237 -42.66 -1.68 -22.28
N VAL A 238 -43.19 -2.89 -22.46
CA VAL A 238 -43.81 -3.34 -23.72
C VAL A 238 -45.08 -2.52 -24.02
N ASP A 239 -46.00 -2.37 -23.06
CA ASP A 239 -47.23 -1.59 -23.25
C ASP A 239 -46.98 -0.10 -23.55
N ARG A 240 -45.83 0.44 -23.12
CA ARG A 240 -45.47 1.85 -23.29
C ARG A 240 -44.74 2.14 -24.61
N PHE A 241 -44.24 1.11 -25.29
CA PHE A 241 -43.44 1.25 -26.52
C PHE A 241 -43.88 0.32 -27.68
N ALA A 242 -44.92 -0.49 -27.52
CA ALA A 242 -45.53 -1.25 -28.61
C ALA A 242 -46.21 -0.32 -29.64
N PRO A 243 -45.81 -0.34 -30.93
CA PRO A 243 -46.47 0.47 -31.96
C PRO A 243 -47.88 -0.04 -32.26
N ARG A 244 -48.88 0.84 -32.30
CA ARG A 244 -50.22 0.51 -32.81
C ARG A 244 -50.15 0.28 -34.32
N GLY A 245 -50.39 -0.96 -34.76
CA GLY A 245 -50.36 -1.33 -36.18
C GLY A 245 -51.34 -2.46 -36.52
N ASN A 246 -52.55 -2.08 -36.93
CA ASN A 246 -53.58 -2.81 -37.70
C ASN A 246 -53.96 -4.27 -37.38
N ALA A 247 -55.27 -4.49 -37.30
CA ALA A 247 -55.92 -5.78 -37.08
C ALA A 247 -55.99 -6.66 -38.34
N MET A 248 -56.06 -8.00 -38.15
CA MET A 248 -57.11 -8.83 -38.77
C MET A 248 -57.35 -10.16 -38.03
N HIS A 249 -58.58 -10.32 -37.51
CA HIS A 249 -59.45 -11.51 -37.49
C HIS A 249 -58.90 -12.93 -37.29
N GLY A 250 -59.43 -13.63 -36.27
CA GLY A 250 -59.40 -15.10 -36.13
C GLY A 250 -60.00 -15.56 -34.79
N ASN A 251 -61.20 -16.17 -34.80
CA ASN A 251 -61.98 -16.49 -33.58
C ASN A 251 -61.75 -17.92 -33.05
N ALA A 252 -61.54 -18.00 -31.73
CA ALA A 252 -62.15 -19.00 -30.81
C ALA A 252 -61.70 -20.50 -30.94
N PRO A 253 -62.18 -21.45 -30.10
CA PRO A 253 -61.37 -21.89 -28.95
C PRO A 253 -61.36 -23.43 -28.73
N ALA A 254 -60.87 -23.86 -27.55
CA ALA A 254 -61.33 -25.02 -26.73
C ALA A 254 -60.29 -26.11 -26.34
N ASP A 255 -60.30 -26.40 -25.04
CA ASP A 255 -60.31 -27.71 -24.38
C ASP A 255 -59.10 -28.69 -24.33
N ALA A 256 -58.56 -28.76 -23.10
CA ALA A 256 -58.61 -29.93 -22.20
C ALA A 256 -57.53 -31.06 -22.25
N ASN A 257 -57.33 -31.63 -21.05
CA ASN A 257 -56.72 -32.93 -20.71
C ASN A 257 -55.26 -33.16 -21.17
N GLY A 258 -54.29 -33.26 -20.27
CA GLY A 258 -54.23 -34.29 -19.23
C GLY A 258 -53.01 -35.20 -19.49
N PRO A 259 -52.38 -35.82 -18.47
CA PRO A 259 -50.96 -36.24 -18.57
C PRO A 259 -50.76 -37.76 -18.70
N ALA A 260 -49.61 -38.21 -19.21
CA ALA A 260 -49.02 -39.53 -18.93
C ALA A 260 -47.62 -39.74 -19.58
N MET A 261 -46.66 -40.26 -18.79
CA MET A 261 -45.80 -41.44 -19.10
C MET A 261 -44.85 -41.39 -20.34
N MET A 262 -43.80 -42.21 -20.49
CA MET A 262 -42.81 -42.90 -19.62
C MET A 262 -41.73 -43.51 -20.55
N ALA A 263 -40.51 -43.72 -20.04
CA ALA A 263 -39.49 -44.63 -20.63
C ALA A 263 -39.04 -44.28 -22.08
N ALA A 264 -38.07 -44.95 -22.73
CA ALA A 264 -37.14 -46.03 -22.37
C ALA A 264 -35.83 -45.82 -23.19
N ASN A 265 -34.63 -46.07 -22.65
CA ASN A 265 -33.84 -47.32 -22.80
C ASN A 265 -33.01 -47.46 -24.11
N GLY A 266 -31.86 -48.16 -24.02
CA GLY A 266 -30.98 -48.54 -25.15
C GLY A 266 -29.79 -47.58 -25.35
N ASN A 267 -28.52 -47.87 -25.05
CA ASN A 267 -27.64 -49.06 -25.19
C ASN A 267 -26.82 -49.11 -26.50
N ALA A 268 -25.66 -49.76 -26.44
CA ALA A 268 -24.59 -49.93 -27.45
C ALA A 268 -23.74 -48.66 -27.74
N ASN A 269 -22.40 -48.62 -27.57
CA ASN A 269 -21.28 -49.58 -27.68
C ASN A 269 -20.70 -49.72 -29.11
N GLY A 270 -19.38 -49.55 -29.21
CA GLY A 270 -18.56 -50.10 -30.30
C GLY A 270 -17.98 -49.12 -31.33
N GLY A 271 -16.64 -49.08 -31.40
CA GLY A 271 -15.93 -49.26 -32.67
C GLY A 271 -15.43 -48.03 -33.43
N ASP A 272 -14.10 -47.93 -33.53
CA ASP A 272 -13.33 -47.98 -34.79
C ASP A 272 -13.63 -46.98 -35.94
N VAL A 273 -12.70 -46.49 -36.78
CA VAL A 273 -11.23 -46.37 -36.89
C VAL A 273 -11.00 -45.74 -38.30
N ALA A 274 -10.00 -44.87 -38.43
CA ALA A 274 -9.31 -44.46 -39.67
C ALA A 274 -10.04 -43.76 -40.85
N GLY A 275 -9.21 -43.02 -41.62
CA GLY A 275 -9.51 -42.51 -42.97
C GLY A 275 -10.09 -41.08 -43.01
N GLY A 276 -9.50 -40.07 -43.65
CA GLY A 276 -8.30 -40.01 -44.50
C GLY A 276 -8.59 -39.25 -45.81
N SER A 277 -7.64 -38.43 -46.29
CA SER A 277 -7.72 -37.56 -47.51
C SER A 277 -8.87 -36.53 -47.51
N GLY A 278 -8.68 -35.22 -47.77
CA GLY A 278 -7.74 -34.51 -48.66
C GLY A 278 -8.40 -34.20 -50.02
N PRO A 279 -7.91 -33.28 -50.89
CA PRO A 279 -6.86 -32.26 -50.70
C PRO A 279 -7.17 -30.87 -51.39
N SER A 280 -6.15 -30.00 -51.45
CA SER A 280 -5.91 -28.96 -52.50
C SER A 280 -6.74 -27.64 -52.45
N MET A 281 -6.28 -26.47 -52.91
CA MET A 281 -4.99 -25.99 -53.50
C MET A 281 -4.53 -24.69 -52.74
N MET A 282 -3.50 -23.88 -53.06
CA MET A 282 -2.55 -23.68 -54.19
C MET A 282 -1.15 -23.22 -53.68
N ALA A 283 -0.18 -23.12 -54.61
CA ALA A 283 1.02 -22.25 -54.70
C ALA A 283 1.69 -21.69 -53.41
N ALA A 284 2.97 -21.96 -53.10
CA ALA A 284 4.20 -21.53 -53.81
C ALA A 284 4.41 -20.00 -53.83
N GLY A 285 5.59 -19.44 -53.55
CA GLY A 285 6.89 -20.04 -53.17
C GLY A 285 8.00 -18.98 -53.11
N ASP A 286 9.15 -19.36 -52.55
CA ASP A 286 10.46 -18.67 -52.53
C ASP A 286 10.70 -17.45 -51.62
N ALA A 287 11.96 -17.38 -51.18
CA ALA A 287 12.46 -16.59 -50.07
C ALA A 287 13.27 -15.36 -50.51
N MET A 288 13.40 -14.37 -49.62
CA MET A 288 14.71 -13.74 -49.42
C MET A 288 14.90 -13.16 -48.01
N ARG A 289 16.12 -12.70 -47.74
CA ARG A 289 16.78 -12.67 -46.43
C ARG A 289 17.45 -11.31 -46.20
N ALA A 290 17.75 -11.05 -44.93
CA ALA A 290 18.64 -10.00 -44.38
C ALA A 290 18.02 -8.60 -44.17
N ALA A 291 18.17 -8.13 -42.93
CA ALA A 291 17.97 -6.75 -42.53
C ALA A 291 19.31 -6.02 -42.50
N ALA A 292 19.36 -4.82 -43.10
CA ALA A 292 20.35 -3.79 -42.84
C ALA A 292 19.84 -2.43 -43.36
N ASN A 293 20.21 -1.34 -42.68
CA ASN A 293 20.04 0.09 -43.02
C ASN A 293 18.79 0.82 -42.50
N HIS A 294 18.95 1.46 -41.34
CA HIS A 294 18.77 2.91 -41.14
C HIS A 294 19.60 3.27 -39.89
N GLY A 295 20.42 4.32 -39.84
CA GLY A 295 20.63 5.40 -40.82
C GLY A 295 20.51 6.78 -40.16
N ASP A 296 21.15 6.97 -39.00
CA ASP A 296 21.03 8.18 -38.20
C ASP A 296 22.10 9.22 -38.60
N ALA A 297 21.69 10.49 -38.72
CA ALA A 297 22.47 11.56 -39.31
C ALA A 297 22.76 12.65 -38.27
N GLY A 298 23.89 12.55 -37.57
CA GLY A 298 24.14 13.44 -36.44
C GLY A 298 25.56 13.51 -35.85
N ASN A 299 26.64 13.18 -36.59
CA ASN A 299 28.00 13.36 -36.05
C ASN A 299 29.11 13.62 -37.11
N GLY A 300 28.94 14.65 -37.95
CA GLY A 300 29.94 15.01 -38.98
C GLY A 300 31.13 15.83 -38.47
N ASN A 301 30.96 16.63 -37.42
CA ASN A 301 31.93 17.68 -37.07
C ASN A 301 33.01 17.27 -36.06
N ALA A 302 32.83 16.16 -35.33
CA ALA A 302 33.78 15.72 -34.31
C ALA A 302 35.05 15.06 -34.89
N MET A 303 34.96 14.39 -36.06
CA MET A 303 36.13 13.70 -36.65
C MET A 303 37.09 14.62 -37.42
N MET A 304 36.63 15.74 -37.97
CA MET A 304 37.52 16.68 -38.68
C MET A 304 38.51 17.35 -37.71
N ALA A 305 38.05 17.80 -36.55
CA ALA A 305 38.91 18.43 -35.53
C ALA A 305 39.99 17.49 -34.97
N ALA A 306 39.71 16.19 -34.89
CA ALA A 306 40.70 15.18 -34.47
C ALA A 306 41.78 14.92 -35.55
N GLY A 307 41.42 15.02 -36.83
CA GLY A 307 42.36 14.84 -37.95
C GLY A 307 43.42 15.94 -38.04
N ASP A 308 43.01 17.20 -37.86
CA ASP A 308 43.93 18.34 -37.95
C ASP A 308 44.89 18.44 -36.76
N ALA A 309 44.44 18.09 -35.55
CA ALA A 309 45.30 18.01 -34.36
C ALA A 309 46.40 16.95 -34.52
N MET A 310 46.10 15.79 -35.12
CA MET A 310 47.07 14.73 -35.38
C MET A 310 48.12 15.14 -36.44
N ARG A 311 47.73 15.97 -37.43
CA ARG A 311 48.65 16.52 -38.43
C ARG A 311 49.63 17.55 -37.88
N ALA A 312 49.23 18.35 -36.89
CA ALA A 312 50.10 19.31 -36.24
C ALA A 312 51.21 18.65 -35.40
N ALA A 313 50.94 17.48 -34.80
CA ALA A 313 51.87 16.78 -33.92
C ALA A 313 53.09 16.15 -34.63
N VAL A 314 53.07 16.02 -35.96
CA VAL A 314 54.16 15.40 -36.75
C VAL A 314 55.24 16.41 -37.19
N ASN A 315 54.91 17.71 -37.23
CA ASN A 315 55.84 18.76 -37.63
C ASN A 315 56.24 19.61 -36.42
N GLY A 316 57.35 19.26 -35.77
CA GLY A 316 57.76 19.77 -34.46
C GLY A 316 57.94 21.29 -34.37
N ALA A 317 56.88 21.99 -33.97
CA ALA A 317 56.89 23.38 -33.51
C ALA A 317 56.30 23.44 -32.09
N SER A 318 57.08 23.96 -31.14
CA SER A 318 56.65 24.09 -29.73
C SER A 318 55.70 25.28 -29.57
N PRO A 319 54.49 25.11 -28.99
CA PRO A 319 53.62 26.24 -28.66
C PRO A 319 54.13 26.97 -27.40
N SER A 320 54.06 28.30 -27.41
CA SER A 320 54.37 29.15 -26.25
C SER A 320 53.32 29.04 -25.14
N ALA A 321 53.76 29.24 -23.89
CA ALA A 321 52.99 28.92 -22.68
C ALA A 321 51.67 29.69 -22.51
N ASP A 322 51.52 30.88 -23.10
CA ASP A 322 50.33 31.74 -22.89
C ASP A 322 49.03 31.17 -23.47
N ASN A 323 49.12 30.34 -24.53
CA ASN A 323 47.93 29.73 -25.16
C ASN A 323 47.35 28.55 -24.36
N GLY A 324 48.14 27.94 -23.45
CA GLY A 324 47.68 26.79 -22.65
C GLY A 324 46.56 27.17 -21.68
N ASN A 325 46.69 28.30 -20.99
CA ASN A 325 45.67 28.77 -20.03
C ASN A 325 44.36 29.16 -20.70
N ALA A 326 44.40 29.74 -21.91
CA ALA A 326 43.22 30.10 -22.67
C ALA A 326 42.42 28.85 -23.10
N MET A 327 43.09 27.83 -23.65
CA MET A 327 42.43 26.57 -24.02
C MET A 327 41.92 25.79 -22.80
N MET A 328 42.67 25.75 -21.69
CA MET A 328 42.20 25.10 -20.46
C MET A 328 40.95 25.79 -19.89
N SER A 329 40.90 27.13 -19.91
CA SER A 329 39.74 27.90 -19.45
C SER A 329 38.51 27.70 -20.36
N ALA A 330 38.70 27.70 -21.68
CA ALA A 330 37.63 27.46 -22.65
C ALA A 330 37.09 26.02 -22.57
N ALA A 331 37.96 25.02 -22.42
CA ALA A 331 37.55 23.64 -22.20
C ALA A 331 36.79 23.48 -20.87
N THR A 332 37.21 24.16 -19.81
CA THR A 332 36.52 24.14 -18.50
C THR A 332 35.15 24.85 -18.57
N GLN A 333 35.02 25.95 -19.32
CA GLN A 333 33.73 26.61 -19.57
C GLN A 333 32.80 25.74 -20.43
N SER A 334 33.30 25.15 -21.52
CA SER A 334 32.51 24.28 -22.40
C SER A 334 32.09 22.97 -21.70
N ALA A 335 32.94 22.41 -20.82
CA ALA A 335 32.58 21.30 -19.95
C ALA A 335 31.51 21.69 -18.92
N ARG A 336 31.58 22.88 -18.32
CA ARG A 336 30.53 23.41 -17.41
C ARG A 336 29.21 23.67 -18.15
N GLN A 337 29.25 24.18 -19.38
CA GLN A 337 28.06 24.41 -20.21
C GLN A 337 27.44 23.09 -20.70
N ASN A 338 28.25 22.10 -21.10
CA ASN A 338 27.76 20.78 -21.46
C ASN A 338 27.24 20.00 -20.24
N ALA A 339 27.84 20.15 -19.05
CA ALA A 339 27.30 19.62 -17.81
C ALA A 339 25.98 20.30 -17.40
N ALA A 340 25.75 21.56 -17.77
CA ALA A 340 24.46 22.22 -17.60
C ALA A 340 23.39 21.70 -18.59
N MET A 341 23.78 21.34 -19.82
CA MET A 341 22.88 20.76 -20.83
C MET A 341 22.61 19.25 -20.67
N LEU A 342 23.51 18.49 -20.02
CA LEU A 342 23.31 17.07 -19.69
C LEU A 342 22.63 16.84 -18.33
N ARG A 343 22.10 17.89 -17.68
CA ARG A 343 21.12 17.71 -16.62
C ARG A 343 19.83 17.19 -17.23
N VAL A 344 19.68 15.85 -17.21
CA VAL A 344 18.36 15.19 -17.25
C VAL A 344 17.57 15.79 -16.09
N SER A 345 16.77 16.79 -16.39
CA SER A 345 15.99 17.51 -15.39
C SER A 345 15.02 16.52 -14.78
N ALA A 346 15.19 16.24 -13.49
CA ALA A 346 14.19 15.48 -12.75
C ALA A 346 12.83 16.15 -12.97
N PRO A 347 11.76 15.38 -13.24
CA PRO A 347 10.46 15.96 -13.52
C PRO A 347 10.04 16.89 -12.37
N ALA A 348 9.51 18.06 -12.71
CA ALA A 348 9.08 19.04 -11.72
C ALA A 348 8.12 18.39 -10.71
N LEU A 349 8.39 18.55 -9.41
CA LEU A 349 7.52 18.03 -8.36
C LEU A 349 6.10 18.57 -8.54
N PRO A 350 5.05 17.75 -8.40
CA PRO A 350 3.66 18.21 -8.54
C PRO A 350 3.33 19.26 -7.49
N VAL A 351 2.17 19.92 -7.64
CA VAL A 351 1.57 20.72 -6.57
C VAL A 351 0.45 19.88 -5.98
N GLU A 352 0.56 19.52 -4.71
CA GLU A 352 -0.40 18.67 -4.00
C GLU A 352 -1.48 19.50 -3.29
N GLY A 353 -1.15 20.74 -2.92
CA GLY A 353 -2.08 21.72 -2.34
C GLY A 353 -1.35 22.91 -1.73
N ASP A 354 -2.10 23.87 -1.19
CA ASP A 354 -1.51 24.90 -0.32
C ASP A 354 -1.13 24.28 1.04
N ALA A 355 -0.02 24.75 1.62
CA ALA A 355 0.38 24.31 2.96
C ALA A 355 -0.68 24.69 4.01
N PRO A 356 -1.19 23.74 4.81
CA PRO A 356 -2.09 24.03 5.92
C PRO A 356 -1.45 24.93 6.99
N SER A 357 -2.27 25.49 7.86
CA SER A 357 -1.80 26.39 8.92
C SER A 357 -1.10 25.63 10.05
N LEU A 358 0.01 26.18 10.55
CA LEU A 358 0.68 25.75 11.78
C LEU A 358 0.05 26.37 13.06
N ALA A 359 -1.13 26.97 12.94
CA ALA A 359 -1.89 27.49 14.08
C ALA A 359 -2.46 26.34 14.94
N GLY A 360 -2.58 26.58 16.25
CA GLY A 360 -3.07 25.59 17.21
C GLY A 360 -1.98 24.82 17.98
N ALA A 361 -0.70 25.08 17.68
CA ALA A 361 0.40 24.73 18.58
C ALA A 361 0.16 25.30 20.00
N THR A 362 0.38 24.47 21.01
CA THR A 362 0.23 24.80 22.43
C THR A 362 1.40 25.64 22.94
N GLU A 363 2.62 25.30 22.51
CA GLU A 363 3.84 26.08 22.76
C GLU A 363 4.80 25.89 21.57
N TRP A 364 5.71 26.84 21.37
CA TRP A 364 6.83 26.73 20.42
C TRP A 364 8.16 26.68 21.17
N LEU A 365 9.00 25.71 20.82
CA LEU A 365 10.39 25.61 21.28
C LEU A 365 11.34 26.06 20.16
N ASN A 366 12.53 26.52 20.55
CA ASN A 366 13.62 26.96 19.66
C ASN A 366 13.30 28.16 18.73
N SER A 367 12.08 28.72 18.77
CA SER A 367 11.68 29.91 18.02
C SER A 367 10.38 30.52 18.56
N PRO A 368 10.08 31.79 18.25
CA PRO A 368 8.71 32.31 18.29
C PRO A 368 7.78 31.54 17.33
N PRO A 369 6.44 31.66 17.48
CA PRO A 369 5.49 31.01 16.59
C PRO A 369 5.70 31.37 15.11
N LEU A 370 5.77 30.35 14.25
CA LEU A 370 5.91 30.52 12.80
C LEU A 370 4.54 30.42 12.12
N THR A 371 4.35 31.25 11.09
CA THR A 371 3.12 31.33 10.29
C THR A 371 3.41 31.13 8.80
N ASN A 372 2.40 30.71 8.04
CA ASN A 372 2.52 30.50 6.60
C ASN A 372 2.94 31.78 5.85
N ALA A 373 2.62 32.96 6.39
CA ALA A 373 3.06 34.26 5.87
C ALA A 373 4.56 34.51 6.14
N SER A 374 5.03 34.30 7.38
CA SER A 374 6.45 34.45 7.75
C SER A 374 7.38 33.42 7.09
N LEU A 375 6.81 32.35 6.52
CA LEU A 375 7.52 31.28 5.83
C LEU A 375 7.54 31.47 4.30
N ARG A 376 6.85 32.47 3.74
CA ARG A 376 6.93 32.76 2.30
C ARG A 376 8.36 33.14 1.89
N GLY A 377 8.75 32.70 0.69
CA GLY A 377 10.13 32.84 0.19
C GLY A 377 11.11 31.77 0.71
N LYS A 378 10.67 30.83 1.55
CA LYS A 378 11.52 29.77 2.11
C LYS A 378 10.98 28.39 1.75
N VAL A 379 11.89 27.43 1.55
CA VAL A 379 11.51 26.02 1.50
C VAL A 379 11.27 25.54 2.92
N VAL A 380 10.19 24.82 3.18
CA VAL A 380 9.84 24.34 4.52
C VAL A 380 9.69 22.82 4.53
N LEU A 381 10.35 22.17 5.49
CA LEU A 381 10.08 20.80 5.87
C LEU A 381 9.28 20.80 7.17
N VAL A 382 8.07 20.24 7.14
CA VAL A 382 7.29 19.92 8.34
C VAL A 382 7.51 18.45 8.67
N ASP A 383 8.07 18.19 9.85
CA ASP A 383 8.46 16.89 10.40
C ASP A 383 7.52 16.53 11.56
N PHE A 384 6.54 15.67 11.35
CA PHE A 384 5.66 15.16 12.42
C PHE A 384 6.36 14.04 13.16
N TRP A 385 6.60 14.25 14.46
CA TRP A 385 7.36 13.32 15.30
C TRP A 385 6.80 13.24 16.72
N THR A 386 7.21 12.21 17.45
CA THR A 386 7.13 12.16 18.91
C THR A 386 8.40 11.52 19.47
N TYR A 387 8.81 11.89 20.67
CA TYR A 387 10.17 11.57 21.14
C TYR A 387 10.34 10.13 21.66
N SER A 388 9.26 9.39 21.92
CA SER A 388 9.35 7.95 22.27
C SER A 388 9.14 6.99 21.09
N CYS A 389 8.77 7.48 19.91
CA CYS A 389 8.61 6.66 18.70
C CYS A 389 9.99 6.27 18.11
N ILE A 390 10.27 4.97 17.99
CA ILE A 390 11.56 4.47 17.47
C ILE A 390 11.82 4.93 16.02
N ASN A 391 10.79 4.90 15.17
CA ASN A 391 10.87 5.31 13.77
C ASN A 391 11.21 6.80 13.63
N CYS A 392 10.69 7.64 14.54
CA CYS A 392 11.09 9.05 14.65
C CYS A 392 12.55 9.18 15.07
N LEU A 393 13.00 8.41 16.08
CA LEU A 393 14.38 8.46 16.58
C LEU A 393 15.43 8.03 15.53
N ARG A 394 15.11 7.06 14.65
CA ARG A 394 15.95 6.64 13.51
C ARG A 394 15.92 7.61 12.33
N THR A 395 14.81 8.32 12.14
CA THR A 395 14.65 9.39 11.14
C THR A 395 15.41 10.67 11.52
N LEU A 396 15.42 11.00 12.82
CA LEU A 396 15.93 12.25 13.35
C LEU A 396 17.37 12.65 12.94
N PRO A 397 18.35 11.74 12.79
CA PRO A 397 19.67 12.06 12.27
C PRO A 397 19.66 12.71 10.87
N TYR A 398 18.76 12.26 9.98
CA TYR A 398 18.58 12.80 8.63
C TYR A 398 17.97 14.20 8.68
N VAL A 399 16.87 14.37 9.40
CA VAL A 399 16.20 15.67 9.57
C VAL A 399 17.14 16.70 10.20
N LYS A 400 17.90 16.30 11.23
CA LYS A 400 18.96 17.14 11.82
C LYS A 400 20.07 17.46 10.84
N ALA A 401 20.45 16.56 9.92
CA ALA A 401 21.46 16.82 8.90
C ALA A 401 20.96 17.84 7.88
N TRP A 402 19.76 17.66 7.33
CA TRP A 402 19.14 18.61 6.40
C TRP A 402 18.97 20.01 7.02
N ALA A 403 18.53 20.09 8.28
CA ALA A 403 18.40 21.33 9.07
C ALA A 403 19.74 22.06 9.36
N ARG A 404 20.88 21.41 9.11
CA ARG A 404 22.22 22.02 9.13
C ARG A 404 22.69 22.35 7.72
N LYS A 405 22.68 21.36 6.80
CA LYS A 405 23.17 21.46 5.42
C LYS A 405 22.56 22.67 4.70
N TYR A 406 21.23 22.73 4.63
CA TYR A 406 20.50 23.68 3.78
C TYR A 406 20.02 24.94 4.50
N ARG A 407 20.47 25.17 5.74
CA ARG A 407 20.03 26.30 6.57
C ARG A 407 20.34 27.64 5.92
N ASN A 408 21.50 27.75 5.28
CA ASN A 408 21.95 28.97 4.61
C ASN A 408 21.36 29.11 3.19
N ASP A 409 20.88 28.01 2.62
CA ASP A 409 20.22 27.93 1.31
C ASP A 409 18.70 28.18 1.38
N GLY A 410 18.17 28.56 2.54
CA GLY A 410 16.76 28.94 2.69
C GLY A 410 15.82 27.81 3.15
N LEU A 411 16.32 26.64 3.55
CA LEU A 411 15.50 25.61 4.20
C LEU A 411 15.16 25.99 5.64
N VAL A 412 13.88 25.87 6.00
CA VAL A 412 13.40 25.88 7.40
C VAL A 412 12.82 24.50 7.73
N VAL A 413 13.35 23.85 8.76
CA VAL A 413 12.77 22.62 9.30
C VAL A 413 11.92 22.99 10.52
N ILE A 414 10.72 22.42 10.62
CA ILE A 414 9.79 22.60 11.74
C ILE A 414 9.35 21.21 12.21
N GLY A 415 9.76 20.83 13.42
CA GLY A 415 9.27 19.61 14.07
C GLY A 415 7.90 19.84 14.69
N VAL A 416 6.84 19.23 14.17
CA VAL A 416 5.54 19.22 14.83
C VAL A 416 5.52 18.02 15.78
N HIS A 417 5.71 18.31 17.07
CA HIS A 417 5.63 17.31 18.12
C HIS A 417 4.16 17.01 18.41
N ALA A 418 3.62 15.96 17.79
CA ALA A 418 2.28 15.45 18.06
C ALA A 418 2.40 14.24 19.00
N PRO A 419 1.84 14.28 20.22
CA PRO A 419 2.05 13.23 21.22
C PRO A 419 1.30 11.95 20.85
N GLU A 420 1.88 10.80 21.10
CA GLU A 420 1.18 9.52 21.04
C GLU A 420 0.59 9.16 22.41
N PHE A 421 1.36 9.35 23.47
CA PHE A 421 0.96 9.03 24.84
C PHE A 421 0.67 10.29 25.68
N ALA A 422 -0.13 10.15 26.72
CA ALA A 422 -0.50 11.27 27.59
C ALA A 422 0.72 11.96 28.26
N PHE A 423 1.79 11.21 28.54
CA PHE A 423 3.02 11.76 29.13
C PHE A 423 3.82 12.64 28.16
N GLU A 424 3.61 12.49 26.85
CA GLU A 424 4.26 13.30 25.82
C GLU A 424 3.55 14.66 25.62
N ARG A 425 2.40 14.87 26.29
CA ARG A 425 1.78 16.19 26.40
C ARG A 425 2.46 17.08 27.44
N ASP A 426 3.27 16.51 28.33
CA ASP A 426 4.01 17.30 29.31
C ASP A 426 5.13 18.09 28.60
N ILE A 427 5.02 19.41 28.66
CA ILE A 427 5.93 20.31 27.96
C ILE A 427 7.35 20.23 28.56
N GLY A 428 7.50 19.90 29.84
CA GLY A 428 8.80 19.65 30.47
C GLY A 428 9.50 18.42 29.90
N ASN A 429 8.75 17.33 29.73
CA ASN A 429 9.23 16.13 29.04
C ASN A 429 9.66 16.44 27.60
N VAL A 430 8.83 17.12 26.82
CA VAL A 430 9.15 17.48 25.42
C VAL A 430 10.37 18.40 25.34
N LYS A 431 10.49 19.40 26.23
CA LYS A 431 11.68 20.27 26.32
C LYS A 431 12.94 19.47 26.64
N LYS A 432 12.88 18.56 27.61
CA LYS A 432 14.01 17.69 27.97
C LYS A 432 14.41 16.78 26.80
N ALA A 433 13.46 16.13 26.15
CA ALA A 433 13.73 15.25 25.02
C ALA A 433 14.28 16.01 23.80
N THR A 434 13.74 17.19 23.49
CA THR A 434 14.24 18.10 22.43
C THR A 434 15.70 18.48 22.68
N HIS A 435 16.04 18.81 23.92
CA HIS A 435 17.42 19.09 24.35
C HIS A 435 18.34 17.86 24.23
N ASP A 436 17.96 16.74 24.84
CA ASP A 436 18.79 15.53 24.93
C ASP A 436 19.04 14.88 23.56
N LEU A 437 18.05 14.96 22.65
CA LEU A 437 18.17 14.53 21.26
C LEU A 437 18.89 15.55 20.38
N GLY A 438 19.28 16.72 20.90
CA GLY A 438 19.99 17.78 20.18
C GLY A 438 19.17 18.38 19.02
N VAL A 439 17.87 18.55 19.22
CA VAL A 439 16.95 19.18 18.26
C VAL A 439 17.01 20.69 18.43
N THR A 440 17.59 21.37 17.44
CA THR A 440 17.87 22.82 17.46
C THR A 440 17.08 23.63 16.43
N TYR A 441 16.25 22.96 15.64
CA TYR A 441 15.28 23.60 14.75
C TYR A 441 13.97 23.91 15.51
N PRO A 442 13.13 24.84 15.03
CA PRO A 442 11.79 25.12 15.55
C PRO A 442 10.98 23.85 15.85
N VAL A 443 10.35 23.79 17.03
CA VAL A 443 9.41 22.71 17.38
C VAL A 443 8.06 23.32 17.78
N ALA A 444 6.99 22.87 17.14
CA ALA A 444 5.62 23.21 17.51
C ALA A 444 5.00 22.04 18.30
N ILE A 445 4.58 22.28 19.54
CA ILE A 445 3.95 21.25 20.38
C ILE A 445 2.45 21.20 20.05
N ASP A 446 1.98 20.13 19.42
CA ASP A 446 0.59 19.97 18.95
C ASP A 446 -0.23 19.04 19.87
N ASN A 447 -0.28 19.36 21.17
CA ASN A 447 -1.02 18.56 22.16
C ASN A 447 -2.52 18.41 21.87
N GLY A 448 -3.09 19.29 21.03
CA GLY A 448 -4.48 19.23 20.58
C GLY A 448 -4.70 18.49 19.26
N TYR A 449 -3.65 18.03 18.58
CA TYR A 449 -3.65 17.51 17.20
C TYR A 449 -4.29 18.49 16.18
N SER A 450 -4.16 19.79 16.41
CA SER A 450 -4.74 20.83 15.54
C SER A 450 -4.00 20.89 14.21
N ILE A 451 -2.67 20.88 14.25
CA ILE A 451 -1.80 20.89 13.07
C ILE A 451 -1.86 19.53 12.39
N TRP A 452 -1.77 18.44 13.16
CA TRP A 452 -1.93 17.06 12.69
C TRP A 452 -3.20 16.86 11.85
N ARG A 453 -4.36 17.31 12.36
CA ARG A 453 -5.63 17.24 11.62
C ARG A 453 -5.66 18.20 10.42
N ALA A 454 -5.04 19.38 10.52
CA ALA A 454 -4.98 20.33 9.40
C ALA A 454 -4.18 19.79 8.21
N PHE A 455 -3.15 18.98 8.46
CA PHE A 455 -2.37 18.25 7.44
C PHE A 455 -3.02 16.92 7.02
N ASN A 456 -4.13 16.50 7.65
CA ASN A 456 -4.71 15.16 7.53
C ASN A 456 -3.61 14.08 7.66
N ASN A 457 -2.72 14.24 8.64
CA ASN A 457 -1.70 13.23 8.92
C ASN A 457 -2.30 12.02 9.64
N GLU A 458 -1.69 10.86 9.45
CA GLU A 458 -2.09 9.59 10.07
C GLU A 458 -0.89 8.78 10.62
N TYR A 459 0.35 9.27 10.49
CA TYR A 459 1.57 8.50 10.76
C TYR A 459 2.64 9.25 11.55
N TRP A 460 3.47 8.49 12.28
CA TRP A 460 4.74 8.92 12.85
C TRP A 460 5.88 8.05 12.29
N PRO A 461 6.99 8.64 11.79
CA PRO A 461 7.12 10.03 11.39
C PRO A 461 6.32 10.32 10.11
N ALA A 462 6.09 11.61 9.81
CA ALA A 462 5.56 12.05 8.52
C ALA A 462 6.18 13.39 8.10
N HIS A 463 6.55 13.50 6.83
CA HIS A 463 7.27 14.64 6.28
C HIS A 463 6.45 15.31 5.17
N TYR A 464 6.33 16.63 5.22
CA TYR A 464 5.71 17.44 4.16
C TYR A 464 6.69 18.50 3.68
N PHE A 465 6.93 18.53 2.36
CA PHE A 465 7.92 19.39 1.71
C PHE A 465 7.20 20.50 0.96
N ILE A 466 7.45 21.74 1.38
CA ILE A 466 6.71 22.93 1.00
C ILE A 466 7.64 23.90 0.26
N ASP A 467 7.21 24.42 -0.89
CA ASP A 467 7.98 25.38 -1.66
C ASP A 467 7.94 26.82 -1.13
N ALA A 468 8.77 27.69 -1.72
CA ALA A 468 8.83 29.12 -1.39
C ALA A 468 7.50 29.88 -1.60
N GLN A 469 6.57 29.33 -2.39
CA GLN A 469 5.22 29.89 -2.57
C GLN A 469 4.24 29.39 -1.49
N GLY A 470 4.67 28.45 -0.64
CA GLY A 470 3.91 27.89 0.46
C GLY A 470 2.93 26.80 0.04
N ARG A 471 3.28 26.02 -0.98
CA ARG A 471 2.50 24.87 -1.48
C ARG A 471 3.21 23.57 -1.13
N VAL A 472 2.46 22.53 -0.77
CA VAL A 472 2.99 21.17 -0.62
C VAL A 472 3.33 20.62 -2.00
N ARG A 473 4.54 20.07 -2.15
CA ARG A 473 5.09 19.57 -3.42
C ARG A 473 5.46 18.09 -3.39
N TYR A 474 5.62 17.55 -2.19
CA TYR A 474 5.93 16.15 -1.92
C TYR A 474 5.61 15.87 -0.44
N HIS A 475 5.29 14.62 -0.12
CA HIS A 475 5.16 14.13 1.25
C HIS A 475 5.70 12.70 1.35
N HIS A 476 6.11 12.30 2.55
CA HIS A 476 6.53 10.94 2.87
C HIS A 476 5.96 10.51 4.23
N PHE A 477 5.35 9.32 4.28
CA PHE A 477 4.78 8.75 5.50
C PHE A 477 5.59 7.53 5.95
N GLY A 478 5.89 7.48 7.24
CA GLY A 478 6.74 6.44 7.83
C GLY A 478 8.23 6.76 7.74
N GLU A 479 9.03 5.76 8.12
CA GLU A 479 10.48 5.82 8.13
C GLU A 479 11.07 5.41 6.78
N GLY A 480 12.00 6.19 6.25
CA GLY A 480 12.77 5.84 5.06
C GLY A 480 12.80 6.94 4.00
N ASP A 481 12.99 6.51 2.75
CA ASP A 481 13.03 7.33 1.53
C ASP A 481 13.89 8.62 1.62
N TYR A 482 14.91 8.60 2.48
CA TYR A 482 15.71 9.79 2.85
C TYR A 482 16.41 10.44 1.64
N VAL A 483 16.87 9.63 0.68
CA VAL A 483 17.55 10.11 -0.54
C VAL A 483 16.56 10.83 -1.46
N GLN A 484 15.32 10.37 -1.55
CA GLN A 484 14.28 11.00 -2.37
C GLN A 484 13.75 12.27 -1.68
N SER A 485 13.55 12.20 -0.36
CA SER A 485 13.24 13.35 0.50
C SER A 485 14.27 14.47 0.38
N GLU A 486 15.56 14.15 0.41
CA GLU A 486 16.62 15.15 0.28
C GLU A 486 16.73 15.70 -1.16
N ARG A 487 16.49 14.87 -2.19
CA ARG A 487 16.36 15.36 -3.57
C ARG A 487 15.19 16.32 -3.73
N ALA A 488 14.06 16.08 -3.07
CA ALA A 488 12.94 17.00 -3.05
C ALA A 488 13.34 18.34 -2.40
N ILE A 489 14.02 18.31 -1.25
CA ILE A 489 14.61 19.51 -0.63
C ILE A 489 15.50 20.26 -1.62
N GLN A 490 16.50 19.61 -2.22
CA GLN A 490 17.43 20.25 -3.16
C GLN A 490 16.70 20.86 -4.37
N GLN A 491 15.73 20.14 -4.94
CA GLN A 491 14.95 20.64 -6.06
C GLN A 491 14.14 21.89 -5.69
N LEU A 492 13.47 21.89 -4.54
CA LEU A 492 12.69 23.06 -4.09
C LEU A 492 13.59 24.26 -3.77
N LEU A 493 14.81 24.04 -3.27
CA LEU A 493 15.79 25.11 -3.03
C LEU A 493 16.30 25.70 -4.36
N VAL A 494 16.57 24.87 -5.36
CA VAL A 494 16.92 25.31 -6.72
C VAL A 494 15.76 26.10 -7.34
N GLU A 495 14.51 25.61 -7.24
CA GLU A 495 13.30 26.33 -7.68
C GLU A 495 13.10 27.67 -6.93
N ALA A 496 13.58 27.79 -5.70
CA ALA A 496 13.57 29.01 -4.90
C ALA A 496 14.75 29.98 -5.18
N GLY A 497 15.68 29.61 -6.07
CA GLY A 497 16.81 30.47 -6.46
C GLY A 497 18.15 30.15 -5.78
N HIS A 498 18.28 28.99 -5.13
CA HIS A 498 19.50 28.51 -4.49
C HIS A 498 20.14 27.35 -5.29
N PRO A 499 20.82 27.62 -6.42
CA PRO A 499 21.29 26.58 -7.35
C PRO A 499 22.38 25.66 -6.76
N ASP A 500 23.14 26.15 -5.78
CA ASP A 500 24.23 25.42 -5.13
C ASP A 500 23.73 24.29 -4.22
N ALA A 501 22.45 24.32 -3.79
CA ALA A 501 21.83 23.25 -3.02
C ALA A 501 21.89 21.89 -3.74
N ALA A 502 21.81 21.89 -5.09
CA ALA A 502 21.94 20.68 -5.91
C ALA A 502 23.38 20.14 -6.02
N GLN A 503 24.38 20.79 -5.40
CA GLN A 503 25.76 20.31 -5.32
C GLN A 503 26.11 19.75 -3.93
N VAL A 504 25.19 19.87 -2.95
CA VAL A 504 25.37 19.29 -1.62
C VAL A 504 25.29 17.76 -1.72
N PRO A 505 26.23 16.99 -1.14
CA PRO A 505 26.15 15.53 -1.11
C PRO A 505 24.93 15.04 -0.33
N LEU A 506 24.17 14.10 -0.91
CA LEU A 506 23.03 13.45 -0.28
C LEU A 506 23.44 12.53 0.88
N GLY A 507 22.61 12.40 1.90
CA GLY A 507 22.82 11.55 3.07
C GLY A 507 23.28 12.30 4.32
N ILE A 508 23.73 11.57 5.34
CA ILE A 508 24.26 12.14 6.59
C ILE A 508 25.79 12.22 6.51
N ASP A 509 26.36 13.36 6.92
CA ASP A 509 27.80 13.50 7.09
C ASP A 509 28.20 13.04 8.50
N GLY A 510 29.18 12.15 8.59
CA GLY A 510 29.74 11.67 9.87
C GLY A 510 29.65 10.15 10.07
N PRO A 511 29.90 9.67 11.30
CA PRO A 511 29.75 8.24 11.62
C PRO A 511 28.29 7.80 11.55
N ALA A 512 28.06 6.51 11.32
CA ALA A 512 26.73 5.91 11.36
C ALA A 512 26.05 6.16 12.72
N ALA A 513 24.73 6.38 12.70
CA ALA A 513 23.94 6.56 13.90
C ALA A 513 23.99 5.30 14.79
N SER A 514 23.95 5.49 16.11
CA SER A 514 24.16 4.44 17.12
C SER A 514 22.97 4.30 18.08
N GLY A 515 22.97 3.24 18.89
CA GLY A 515 21.87 2.95 19.81
C GLY A 515 20.52 2.87 19.10
N ALA A 516 19.49 3.48 19.71
CA ALA A 516 18.14 3.58 19.15
C ALA A 516 18.01 4.42 17.86
N GLN A 517 19.04 5.19 17.49
CA GLN A 517 19.04 5.97 16.23
C GLN A 517 19.67 5.20 15.06
N ALA A 518 20.28 4.03 15.30
CA ALA A 518 20.83 3.19 14.24
C ALA A 518 19.70 2.60 13.37
N ALA A 519 19.96 2.44 12.07
CA ALA A 519 18.97 1.92 11.12
C ALA A 519 18.46 0.52 11.51
N ALA A 520 17.16 0.29 11.32
CA ALA A 520 16.52 -0.99 11.59
C ALA A 520 16.94 -2.09 10.60
N ASP A 521 16.86 -3.35 11.03
CA ASP A 521 16.89 -4.48 10.11
C ASP A 521 15.50 -4.74 9.51
N ASN A 522 15.07 -3.84 8.63
CA ASN A 522 13.75 -3.89 7.98
C ASN A 522 13.54 -5.14 7.08
N ALA A 523 14.58 -5.94 6.82
CA ALA A 523 14.48 -7.15 6.03
C ALA A 523 13.99 -8.35 6.85
N ASP A 524 14.28 -8.38 8.15
CA ASP A 524 13.88 -9.46 9.07
C ASP A 524 13.13 -8.97 10.33
N MET A 525 12.78 -7.69 10.42
CA MET A 525 11.85 -7.18 11.44
C MET A 525 10.42 -7.62 11.10
N ARG A 526 9.82 -8.48 11.95
CA ARG A 526 8.46 -9.02 11.74
C ARG A 526 7.47 -8.64 12.84
N SER A 527 7.93 -8.49 14.08
CA SER A 527 7.07 -8.11 15.19
C SER A 527 6.53 -6.68 15.04
N PRO A 528 5.21 -6.44 15.17
CA PRO A 528 4.61 -5.11 15.07
C PRO A 528 4.76 -4.33 16.37
N GLU A 529 4.63 -3.00 16.30
CA GLU A 529 4.45 -2.19 17.52
C GLU A 529 3.26 -2.72 18.34
N THR A 530 3.52 -2.99 19.63
CA THR A 530 2.54 -3.67 20.50
C THR A 530 2.29 -2.86 21.76
N TYR A 531 1.07 -2.36 21.89
CA TYR A 531 0.65 -1.54 23.03
C TYR A 531 0.32 -2.38 24.25
N VAL A 532 0.72 -1.88 25.42
CA VAL A 532 0.48 -2.50 26.72
C VAL A 532 -0.86 -2.07 27.33
N GLY A 533 -1.28 -0.82 27.08
CA GLY A 533 -2.56 -0.28 27.55
C GLY A 533 -3.77 -0.82 26.82
N TYR A 534 -4.87 -1.06 27.54
CA TYR A 534 -6.01 -1.83 27.02
C TYR A 534 -6.75 -1.18 25.84
N ALA A 535 -6.56 0.11 25.58
CA ALA A 535 -7.24 0.79 24.47
C ALA A 535 -6.68 0.39 23.08
N ARG A 536 -5.46 -0.13 23.03
CA ARG A 536 -4.78 -0.57 21.78
C ARG A 536 -4.07 -1.94 21.92
N ALA A 537 -4.24 -2.64 23.05
CA ALA A 537 -3.57 -3.90 23.31
C ALA A 537 -4.09 -5.03 22.41
N GLU A 538 -3.16 -5.74 21.78
CA GLU A 538 -3.40 -6.96 21.00
C GLU A 538 -2.50 -8.09 21.53
N ASN A 539 -2.81 -9.35 21.20
CA ASN A 539 -2.01 -10.55 21.54
C ASN A 539 -1.62 -10.71 23.03
N PHE A 540 -2.47 -10.20 23.94
CA PHE A 540 -2.32 -10.43 25.38
C PHE A 540 -2.66 -11.89 25.74
N SER A 541 -1.73 -12.59 26.40
CA SER A 541 -1.73 -14.05 26.57
C SER A 541 -1.63 -14.55 28.02
N SER A 542 -1.55 -13.65 29.03
CA SER A 542 -1.61 -14.09 30.43
C SER A 542 -2.96 -14.76 30.76
N PRO A 543 -2.99 -15.85 31.54
CA PRO A 543 -4.22 -16.50 31.97
C PRO A 543 -5.19 -15.53 32.64
N GLY A 544 -6.49 -15.66 32.34
CA GLY A 544 -7.53 -14.75 32.82
C GLY A 544 -7.80 -13.53 31.92
N GLY A 545 -6.91 -13.23 30.96
CA GLY A 545 -7.04 -12.08 30.06
C GLY A 545 -6.70 -10.74 30.74
N GLN A 546 -6.74 -9.66 29.96
CA GLN A 546 -6.36 -8.34 30.46
C GLN A 546 -7.51 -7.71 31.24
N LEU A 547 -7.34 -7.52 32.55
CA LEU A 547 -8.32 -6.81 33.39
C LEU A 547 -8.04 -5.30 33.43
N HIS A 548 -9.07 -4.51 33.16
CA HIS A 548 -8.98 -3.05 33.06
C HIS A 548 -9.20 -2.36 34.42
N ASP A 549 -8.48 -1.26 34.65
CA ASP A 549 -8.61 -0.28 35.74
C ASP A 549 -8.63 -0.84 37.17
N ARG A 550 -8.01 -2.01 37.37
CA ARG A 550 -7.89 -2.67 38.67
C ARG A 550 -6.50 -3.28 38.85
N GLU A 551 -6.04 -3.39 40.09
CA GLU A 551 -4.88 -4.23 40.40
C GLU A 551 -5.30 -5.70 40.26
N HIS A 552 -4.48 -6.49 39.58
CA HIS A 552 -4.63 -7.94 39.47
C HIS A 552 -3.25 -8.60 39.51
N ASP A 553 -3.18 -9.79 40.13
CA ASP A 553 -1.96 -10.58 40.21
C ASP A 553 -1.93 -11.57 39.03
N TYR A 554 -1.18 -11.23 38.00
CA TYR A 554 -1.12 -11.99 36.75
C TYR A 554 -0.12 -13.15 36.85
N ALA A 555 -0.37 -14.20 36.07
CA ALA A 555 0.63 -15.23 35.76
C ALA A 555 1.22 -15.01 34.36
N ALA A 556 2.52 -15.27 34.20
CA ALA A 556 3.16 -15.21 32.90
C ALA A 556 2.56 -16.29 31.95
N PRO A 557 2.48 -16.02 30.63
CA PRO A 557 2.20 -17.05 29.65
C PRO A 557 3.32 -18.11 29.69
N ALA A 558 2.95 -19.40 29.75
CA ALA A 558 3.92 -20.48 29.87
C ALA A 558 4.72 -20.73 28.57
N GLN A 559 4.06 -20.56 27.42
CA GLN A 559 4.64 -20.64 26.08
C GLN A 559 3.90 -19.64 25.17
N PRO A 560 4.27 -18.35 25.16
CA PRO A 560 3.70 -17.38 24.23
C PRO A 560 4.02 -17.78 22.78
N GLY A 561 3.07 -17.60 21.87
CA GLY A 561 3.30 -17.64 20.42
C GLY A 561 4.11 -16.43 19.94
N LEU A 562 4.47 -16.38 18.66
CA LEU A 562 5.10 -15.17 18.09
C LEU A 562 4.13 -13.99 18.18
N ASP A 563 4.64 -12.86 18.65
CA ASP A 563 3.93 -11.62 18.97
C ASP A 563 2.93 -11.70 20.13
N ASP A 564 2.86 -12.83 20.85
CA ASP A 564 2.16 -12.92 22.12
C ASP A 564 3.00 -12.34 23.27
N TRP A 565 2.32 -11.65 24.18
CA TRP A 565 2.92 -11.09 25.39
C TRP A 565 2.01 -11.21 26.60
N GLY A 566 2.57 -11.01 27.80
CA GLY A 566 1.79 -11.06 29.04
C GLY A 566 2.53 -10.48 30.23
N LEU A 567 1.79 -10.35 31.33
CA LEU A 567 2.24 -9.83 32.61
C LEU A 567 2.39 -10.96 33.64
N ALA A 568 3.24 -10.76 34.63
CA ALA A 568 3.23 -11.53 35.88
C ALA A 568 3.43 -10.62 37.09
N GLY A 569 2.82 -10.99 38.22
CA GLY A 569 2.79 -10.17 39.43
C GLY A 569 1.64 -9.16 39.44
N ALA A 570 1.61 -8.32 40.47
CA ALA A 570 0.53 -7.36 40.71
C ALA A 570 0.64 -6.11 39.80
N TRP A 571 -0.17 -6.06 38.74
CA TRP A 571 -0.25 -4.95 37.79
C TRP A 571 -1.65 -4.33 37.75
N SER A 572 -1.73 -3.05 37.38
CA SER A 572 -2.98 -2.41 36.97
C SER A 572 -2.84 -1.87 35.54
N VAL A 573 -3.78 -2.24 34.65
CA VAL A 573 -3.77 -1.82 33.24
C VAL A 573 -4.80 -0.72 33.02
N ALA A 574 -4.33 0.44 32.56
CA ALA A 574 -5.13 1.59 32.13
C ALA A 574 -5.15 1.69 30.58
N GLU A 575 -5.87 2.67 30.04
CA GLU A 575 -6.06 2.85 28.59
C GLU A 575 -4.74 2.81 27.78
N GLN A 576 -3.70 3.48 28.27
CA GLN A 576 -2.44 3.68 27.52
C GLN A 576 -1.23 2.94 28.11
N GLN A 577 -1.33 2.35 29.30
CA GLN A 577 -0.19 1.76 30.01
C GLN A 577 -0.58 0.71 31.07
N ALA A 578 0.33 -0.20 31.38
CA ALA A 578 0.29 -0.97 32.63
C ALA A 578 1.21 -0.34 33.68
N THR A 579 0.75 -0.28 34.94
CA THR A 579 1.52 0.20 36.09
C THR A 579 1.75 -0.94 37.08
N LEU A 580 3.00 -1.12 37.52
CA LEU A 580 3.36 -2.17 38.47
C LEU A 580 3.06 -1.74 39.92
N ALA A 581 2.32 -2.56 40.67
CA ALA A 581 1.98 -2.28 42.06
C ALA A 581 3.06 -2.75 43.07
N LYS A 582 3.75 -3.86 42.79
CA LYS A 582 4.69 -4.52 43.72
C LYS A 582 6.00 -4.94 43.04
N PRO A 583 7.15 -4.97 43.74
CA PRO A 583 8.40 -5.48 43.19
C PRO A 583 8.29 -6.93 42.67
N GLY A 584 9.17 -7.30 41.73
CA GLY A 584 9.24 -8.65 41.15
C GLY A 584 8.23 -8.92 40.03
N GLY A 585 7.39 -7.94 39.69
CA GLY A 585 6.51 -8.04 38.53
C GLY A 585 7.29 -8.03 37.21
N ARG A 586 6.75 -8.76 36.24
CA ARG A 586 7.44 -9.09 34.98
C ARG A 586 6.54 -8.86 33.77
N ILE A 587 7.14 -8.55 32.63
CA ILE A 587 6.50 -8.59 31.31
C ILE A 587 7.27 -9.62 30.47
N VAL A 588 6.55 -10.51 29.78
CA VAL A 588 7.09 -11.52 28.88
C VAL A 588 6.55 -11.25 27.47
N TYR A 589 7.39 -11.35 26.45
CA TYR A 589 7.03 -11.14 25.04
C TYR A 589 7.84 -12.11 24.17
N ARG A 590 7.23 -12.77 23.18
CA ARG A 590 8.01 -13.53 22.16
C ARG A 590 8.02 -12.80 20.82
N PHE A 591 9.22 -12.37 20.38
CA PHE A 591 9.40 -11.44 19.26
C PHE A 591 10.34 -11.97 18.18
N HIS A 592 10.28 -11.34 17.01
CA HIS A 592 11.19 -11.54 15.88
C HIS A 592 11.61 -10.19 15.27
N ALA A 593 12.74 -9.67 15.74
CA ALA A 593 13.43 -8.45 15.26
C ALA A 593 14.86 -8.40 15.82
N ARG A 594 15.76 -7.59 15.25
CA ARG A 594 17.14 -7.46 15.77
C ARG A 594 17.15 -6.73 17.11
N ASP A 595 16.44 -5.60 17.17
CA ASP A 595 16.37 -4.75 18.36
C ASP A 595 14.98 -4.83 19.01
N LEU A 596 14.94 -4.93 20.34
CA LEU A 596 13.71 -4.80 21.13
C LEU A 596 13.83 -3.57 22.03
N HIS A 597 12.81 -2.72 21.95
CA HIS A 597 12.66 -1.51 22.74
C HIS A 597 11.34 -1.56 23.53
N LEU A 598 11.31 -0.85 24.65
CA LEU A 598 10.10 -0.68 25.45
C LEU A 598 9.99 0.77 25.90
N VAL A 599 8.84 1.38 25.66
CA VAL A 599 8.51 2.71 26.18
C VAL A 599 8.13 2.56 27.64
N LEU A 600 8.95 3.13 28.53
CA LEU A 600 8.85 3.02 29.98
C LEU A 600 8.86 4.40 30.65
N GLY A 601 8.27 4.49 31.84
CA GLY A 601 8.37 5.64 32.72
C GLY A 601 8.40 5.25 34.19
N PRO A 602 9.02 6.05 35.08
CA PRO A 602 8.86 5.90 36.51
C PRO A 602 7.42 6.22 36.93
N GLY A 603 7.06 5.83 38.15
CA GLY A 603 5.75 6.16 38.73
C GLY A 603 5.58 7.65 39.04
N LYS A 604 4.41 8.03 39.59
CA LYS A 604 4.06 9.43 39.92
C LYS A 604 5.04 10.14 40.87
N ASN A 605 5.88 9.39 41.59
CA ASN A 605 6.91 9.90 42.48
C ASN A 605 8.25 10.21 41.77
N GLY A 606 8.38 9.87 40.47
CA GLY A 606 9.62 10.04 39.71
C GLY A 606 10.79 9.16 40.18
N ALA A 607 10.54 8.20 41.07
CA ALA A 607 11.60 7.35 41.62
C ALA A 607 12.17 6.42 40.52
N PRO A 608 13.50 6.30 40.39
CA PRO A 608 14.10 5.35 39.45
C PRO A 608 13.67 3.91 39.75
N VAL A 609 13.33 3.14 38.71
CA VAL A 609 12.95 1.73 38.83
C VAL A 609 14.02 0.85 38.19
N ARG A 610 14.70 0.03 38.99
CA ARG A 610 15.70 -0.93 38.48
C ARG A 610 14.99 -2.12 37.85
N PHE A 611 15.58 -2.69 36.82
CA PHE A 611 15.06 -3.88 36.16
C PHE A 611 16.17 -4.83 35.74
N ARG A 612 15.79 -6.09 35.48
CA ARG A 612 16.61 -7.09 34.82
C ARG A 612 15.86 -7.68 33.62
N VAL A 613 16.51 -7.75 32.47
CA VAL A 613 16.00 -8.43 31.27
C VAL A 613 16.70 -9.76 31.04
N THR A 614 16.02 -10.67 30.35
CA THR A 614 16.55 -11.94 29.88
C THR A 614 16.04 -12.27 28.48
N ILE A 615 16.85 -12.99 27.70
CA ILE A 615 16.48 -13.65 26.44
C ILE A 615 16.49 -15.15 26.70
N ASP A 616 15.36 -15.82 26.43
CA ASP A 616 15.16 -17.26 26.65
C ASP A 616 15.63 -17.74 28.03
N GLY A 617 15.39 -16.91 29.06
CA GLY A 617 15.77 -17.17 30.46
C GLY A 617 17.22 -16.85 30.82
N THR A 618 18.05 -16.40 29.87
CA THR A 618 19.47 -16.06 30.09
C THR A 618 19.73 -14.55 30.01
N ALA A 619 20.81 -14.07 30.63
CA ALA A 619 21.22 -12.67 30.48
C ALA A 619 21.62 -12.38 29.01
N PRO A 620 21.35 -11.17 28.47
CA PRO A 620 21.53 -10.88 27.05
C PRO A 620 22.99 -10.95 26.57
N GLY A 621 23.98 -10.81 27.45
CA GLY A 621 25.40 -10.92 27.08
C GLY A 621 25.76 -9.88 26.01
N ALA A 622 26.35 -10.32 24.89
CA ALA A 622 26.67 -9.45 23.77
C ALA A 622 25.44 -8.86 23.04
N SER A 623 24.24 -9.41 23.27
CA SER A 623 22.99 -8.93 22.66
C SER A 623 22.29 -7.83 23.49
N HIS A 624 22.99 -7.18 24.42
CA HIS A 624 22.40 -6.12 25.25
C HIS A 624 22.12 -4.84 24.44
N GLY A 625 20.99 -4.19 24.71
CA GLY A 625 20.68 -2.88 24.14
C GLY A 625 21.47 -1.74 24.80
N ALA A 626 21.33 -0.52 24.27
CA ALA A 626 22.05 0.65 24.78
C ALA A 626 21.68 1.07 26.22
N ASP A 627 20.50 0.67 26.72
CA ASP A 627 20.00 1.03 28.05
C ASP A 627 20.17 -0.07 29.12
N VAL A 628 20.92 -1.12 28.79
CA VAL A 628 21.06 -2.35 29.57
C VAL A 628 22.51 -2.82 29.51
N ASN A 629 23.03 -3.38 30.60
CA ASN A 629 24.36 -3.99 30.60
C ASN A 629 24.33 -5.47 30.15
N ALA A 630 25.50 -6.10 29.99
CA ALA A 630 25.60 -7.51 29.58
C ALA A 630 24.89 -8.50 30.54
N ASP A 631 24.79 -8.17 31.84
CA ASP A 631 24.07 -8.95 32.87
C ASP A 631 22.53 -8.75 32.80
N GLY A 632 22.04 -7.96 31.85
CA GLY A 632 20.63 -7.65 31.66
C GLY A 632 20.09 -6.57 32.59
N VAL A 633 20.93 -5.90 33.38
CA VAL A 633 20.48 -4.90 34.37
C VAL A 633 20.40 -3.50 33.74
N GLY A 634 19.32 -2.79 34.05
CA GLY A 634 19.09 -1.40 33.65
C GLY A 634 18.27 -0.63 34.68
N THR A 635 17.94 0.64 34.39
CA THR A 635 17.13 1.49 35.29
C THR A 635 16.28 2.49 34.51
N VAL A 636 14.97 2.47 34.75
CA VAL A 636 14.02 3.48 34.25
C VAL A 636 14.21 4.75 35.07
N THR A 637 14.57 5.85 34.41
CA THR A 637 14.89 7.16 35.04
C THR A 637 14.01 8.31 34.54
N GLY A 638 13.22 8.08 33.50
CA GLY A 638 12.28 9.05 32.92
C GLY A 638 11.37 8.38 31.90
N GLN A 639 10.32 9.09 31.47
CA GLN A 639 9.38 8.64 30.44
C GLN A 639 10.01 8.76 29.05
N ARG A 640 10.43 7.64 28.45
CA ARG A 640 11.03 7.56 27.11
C ARG A 640 11.05 6.12 26.59
N LEU A 641 11.52 5.96 25.35
CA LEU A 641 11.94 4.67 24.82
C LEU A 641 13.28 4.22 25.43
N TYR A 642 13.37 2.93 25.77
CA TYR A 642 14.58 2.25 26.21
C TYR A 642 14.93 1.12 25.23
N GLN A 643 16.17 1.08 24.74
CA GLN A 643 16.68 -0.02 23.92
C GLN A 643 17.20 -1.14 24.82
N LEU A 644 16.46 -2.25 24.88
CA LEU A 644 16.70 -3.33 25.84
C LEU A 644 17.55 -4.45 25.26
N ILE A 645 17.26 -4.86 24.02
CA ILE A 645 17.98 -5.89 23.28
C ILE A 645 18.48 -5.32 21.95
N ARG A 646 19.66 -5.78 21.52
CA ARG A 646 20.17 -5.68 20.15
C ARG A 646 20.92 -6.97 19.82
N GLN A 647 20.31 -7.87 19.06
CA GLN A 647 20.91 -9.17 18.72
C GLN A 647 22.26 -9.01 18.01
N SER A 648 23.28 -9.72 18.49
CA SER A 648 24.63 -9.71 17.90
C SER A 648 24.88 -10.85 16.90
N GLY A 649 23.86 -11.63 16.56
CA GLY A 649 23.93 -12.83 15.71
C GLY A 649 22.79 -12.88 14.69
N PRO A 650 22.47 -14.06 14.13
CA PRO A 650 21.32 -14.25 13.24
C PRO A 650 20.01 -13.86 13.96
N ILE A 651 19.13 -13.13 13.27
CA ILE A 651 17.84 -12.73 13.82
C ILE A 651 16.93 -13.96 13.88
N VAL A 652 16.51 -14.32 15.09
CA VAL A 652 15.59 -15.44 15.34
C VAL A 652 14.52 -15.06 16.36
N ASP A 653 13.48 -15.90 16.44
CA ASP A 653 12.41 -15.78 17.43
C ASP A 653 12.95 -15.98 18.86
N HIS A 654 12.80 -14.96 19.71
CA HIS A 654 13.28 -15.00 21.10
C HIS A 654 12.16 -14.71 22.10
N THR A 655 12.26 -15.35 23.27
CA THR A 655 11.38 -15.07 24.42
C THR A 655 12.05 -14.03 25.31
N PHE A 656 11.63 -12.78 25.17
CA PHE A 656 12.05 -11.69 26.03
C PHE A 656 11.29 -11.70 27.36
N SER A 657 11.98 -11.35 28.44
CA SER A 657 11.38 -11.11 29.75
C SER A 657 12.07 -9.93 30.43
N ILE A 658 11.30 -9.00 31.00
CA ILE A 658 11.77 -7.92 31.86
C ILE A 658 11.12 -8.02 33.24
N GLU A 659 11.93 -8.12 34.29
CA GLU A 659 11.52 -8.11 35.70
C GLU A 659 11.93 -6.80 36.35
N PHE A 660 10.99 -6.15 37.04
CA PHE A 660 11.23 -4.88 37.74
C PHE A 660 11.48 -5.13 39.22
N LEU A 661 12.63 -4.66 39.72
CA LEU A 661 13.11 -4.89 41.08
C LEU A 661 12.52 -3.89 42.09
N ASP A 662 11.92 -2.81 41.59
CA ASP A 662 11.22 -1.78 42.36
C ASP A 662 9.80 -1.60 41.77
N PRO A 663 8.82 -1.10 42.55
CA PRO A 663 7.43 -0.96 42.08
C PRO A 663 7.23 0.37 41.32
N GLY A 664 6.06 0.54 40.72
CA GLY A 664 5.58 1.82 40.20
C GLY A 664 5.97 2.14 38.76
N VAL A 665 6.74 1.29 38.07
CA VAL A 665 7.02 1.48 36.63
C VAL A 665 5.71 1.52 35.82
N GLN A 666 5.72 2.35 34.79
CA GLN A 666 4.70 2.44 33.76
C GLN A 666 5.27 1.91 32.45
N ALA A 667 4.59 0.95 31.81
CA ALA A 667 4.97 0.38 30.52
C ALA A 667 3.89 0.65 29.47
N PHE A 668 4.29 1.17 28.30
CA PHE A 668 3.37 1.75 27.31
C PHE A 668 3.29 0.95 26.01
N ALA A 669 4.42 0.69 25.35
CA ALA A 669 4.48 -0.07 24.09
C ALA A 669 5.85 -0.71 23.84
N PHE A 670 5.85 -1.91 23.25
CA PHE A 670 7.03 -2.52 22.64
C PHE A 670 7.20 -2.05 21.20
N THR A 671 8.44 -1.73 20.81
CA THR A 671 8.78 -1.34 19.44
C THR A 671 10.11 -1.97 19.00
N PHE A 672 10.31 -2.12 17.70
CA PHE A 672 11.32 -3.01 17.13
C PHE A 672 12.25 -2.31 16.13
N GLY A 673 13.36 -2.96 15.79
CA GLY A 673 14.36 -2.51 14.82
C GLY A 673 15.38 -3.57 14.47
#